data_AF-A0A0W0YHF8-F1
#
_entry.id   AF-A0A0W0YHF8-F1
#
_cell.length_a   1.000
_cell.length_b   1.000
_cell.length_c   1.000
_cell.angle_alpha   90.00
_cell.angle_beta   90.00
_cell.angle_gamma   90.00
#
_symmetry.space_group_name_H-M   'P 1'
#
loop_
_entity.id
_entity.type
_entity.pdbx_description
1 polymer ?
#
loop_
_entity_poly.entity_id
_entity_poly.type
_entity_poly.pdbx_seq_one_letter_code
_entity_poly.pdbx_strand_id
1 'polypeptide(L)'
;MDPEIKKTLIRLYLQTLYGETFQESWLDNMERYEWIGQSIEYINTNLFSIDKLTHEDSEYKDFVRLVGQAVDFNDDIPPNIIGYDGDALEDEVELLKFKSLTNYTNRVTKSPPLSEDVALSTLKDNALKVLSNVVKTVLPNADILSTPKKLKEAIDWFEKKHEEEKNSDEKAKFKSILSLLKNIDKISKLEVIDIPNEQGKPSRFCTMAESAGGVTEKISVTPREEVTAKLQKIVENGGNFILNTQEGGNFIKGSKFPYDAFKEYTSACELKTKGILKLPKHGKTIEVQREAIALNIARILGFETTKSTMVNHNGKAALYVPFDNIQLMKEFAQGETQRVIVPSGITKIRTIGDPYLHHSTITPVGNGLHCDTTLNDFGDKAAFSFLCNDTDFVGAYNQNKAIIRGKDLYIFDQVIMSSDKMDFDTRLSMIPTGVKRHSRHNQGRNRSLIEDSSFDAKFDGVIHLLNNQERINAMMDNIIETHDSNLKSTQQEINSLNQIEPLGRKQKERLTFLTEQQGELLKLKKDAETIKGTINNRFDTMFKNFPSMNKAPMTPALFLKHKDEIKPALELEKLVNNPVLFSDDGRPYRHPWTTRNSIRITAIEESGENMRLTFSEFKRERIINILRSAGVNLDLCKKNGNTLIIPKEELKIINENSIYPERAPFIADSKKKDYLDMNSIKLMSAGYSGNNFNFAKKLIGHYQAHILLNKEKPARQVEVMYDTLHAIKGNPGFAKHLELKLQLDIQQKLRPIILKLITVEELQVGMKGKLAQAYEAAVKLDRLNDLNHVLMRFVKNPVNTNQKALIEYLDNCIKYGASATDYNTAKVESLALLKESHQAYGSMPKRAHNPMLKLGAPVLKQDWEDVDVLTLQEQQLEEQRKDVLSFSDSVVKSQESVKSLPKNNVVEIETNKMPPDDELTFKV
;
A
#
# COMPACT_ATOMS: atom_id res chain seq x y z
N MET A 1 2.64 -1.41 -34.19
CA MET A 1 2.52 -2.75 -34.83
C MET A 1 3.26 -2.72 -36.17
N ASP A 2 3.64 -3.86 -36.75
CA ASP A 2 4.19 -3.89 -38.12
C ASP A 2 3.16 -3.32 -39.11
N PRO A 3 3.52 -2.36 -40.00
CA PRO A 3 2.57 -1.72 -40.91
C PRO A 3 1.85 -2.69 -41.87
N GLU A 4 2.51 -3.77 -42.31
CA GLU A 4 1.91 -4.76 -43.22
C GLU A 4 0.91 -5.65 -42.49
N ILE A 5 1.18 -5.99 -41.23
CA ILE A 5 0.21 -6.68 -40.37
C ILE A 5 -1.02 -5.79 -40.15
N LYS A 6 -0.80 -4.51 -39.85
CA LYS A 6 -1.86 -3.52 -39.64
C LYS A 6 -2.72 -3.35 -40.90
N LYS A 7 -2.10 -3.24 -42.08
CA LYS A 7 -2.77 -3.18 -43.39
C LYS A 7 -3.59 -4.45 -43.66
N THR A 8 -3.05 -5.62 -43.33
CA THR A 8 -3.75 -6.91 -43.50
C THR A 8 -5.00 -7.00 -42.61
N LEU A 9 -4.93 -6.51 -41.37
CA LEU A 9 -6.07 -6.51 -40.45
C LEU A 9 -7.14 -5.48 -40.82
N ILE A 10 -6.74 -4.30 -41.31
CA ILE A 10 -7.66 -3.31 -41.89
C ILE A 10 -8.38 -3.90 -43.10
N ARG A 11 -7.63 -4.56 -44.01
CA ARG A 11 -8.20 -5.30 -45.14
C ARG A 11 -9.22 -6.32 -44.67
N LEU A 12 -8.85 -7.15 -43.70
CA LEU A 12 -9.70 -8.20 -43.15
C LEU A 12 -11.02 -7.61 -42.61
N TYR A 13 -10.94 -6.54 -41.82
CA TYR A 13 -12.11 -5.84 -41.28
C TYR A 13 -13.01 -5.25 -42.38
N LEU A 14 -12.43 -4.52 -43.34
CA LEU A 14 -13.21 -3.89 -44.44
C LEU A 14 -13.84 -4.93 -45.37
N GLN A 15 -13.16 -6.04 -45.67
CA GLN A 15 -13.74 -7.16 -46.42
C GLN A 15 -14.93 -7.78 -45.68
N THR A 16 -14.89 -7.81 -44.35
CA THR A 16 -16.00 -8.31 -43.52
C THR A 16 -17.23 -7.42 -43.65
N LEU A 17 -17.02 -6.10 -43.61
CA LEU A 17 -18.11 -5.13 -43.57
C LEU A 17 -18.77 -4.95 -44.96
N TYR A 18 -17.95 -4.90 -46.01
CA TYR A 18 -18.39 -4.49 -47.36
C TYR A 18 -18.45 -5.64 -48.38
N GLY A 19 -17.96 -6.84 -48.02
CA GLY A 19 -18.04 -8.04 -48.86
C GLY A 19 -17.52 -7.82 -50.27
N GLU A 20 -18.34 -8.13 -51.27
CA GLU A 20 -18.03 -7.98 -52.69
C GLU A 20 -17.81 -6.53 -53.15
N THR A 21 -18.19 -5.54 -52.34
CA THR A 21 -18.02 -4.11 -52.65
C THR A 21 -16.59 -3.61 -52.36
N PHE A 22 -15.84 -4.33 -51.51
CA PHE A 22 -14.47 -3.97 -51.15
C PHE A 22 -13.53 -4.08 -52.38
N GLN A 23 -12.64 -3.10 -52.56
CA GLN A 23 -11.60 -3.13 -53.59
C GLN A 23 -10.23 -2.94 -52.94
N GLU A 24 -9.21 -3.67 -53.44
CA GLU A 24 -7.86 -3.62 -52.87
C GLU A 24 -7.25 -2.20 -52.93
N SER A 25 -7.64 -1.40 -53.94
CA SER A 25 -7.23 0.00 -54.10
C SER A 25 -7.69 0.91 -52.95
N TRP A 26 -8.62 0.47 -52.10
CA TRP A 26 -9.02 1.24 -50.91
C TRP A 26 -7.84 1.38 -49.94
N LEU A 27 -6.95 0.38 -49.90
CA LEU A 27 -5.78 0.35 -49.02
C LEU A 27 -4.58 1.15 -49.57
N ASP A 28 -4.72 1.82 -50.71
CA ASP A 28 -3.68 2.69 -51.28
C ASP A 28 -3.49 3.97 -50.45
N ASN A 29 -4.53 4.39 -49.71
CA ASN A 29 -4.48 5.50 -48.76
C ASN A 29 -4.78 5.01 -47.33
N MET A 30 -3.73 4.59 -46.63
CA MET A 30 -3.84 4.07 -45.25
C MET A 30 -4.20 5.13 -44.21
N GLU A 31 -3.92 6.41 -44.46
CA GLU A 31 -4.30 7.51 -43.53
C GLU A 31 -5.82 7.58 -43.35
N ARG A 32 -6.58 7.25 -44.40
CA ARG A 32 -8.04 7.17 -44.35
C ARG A 32 -8.58 6.21 -43.28
N TYR A 33 -7.78 5.22 -42.88
CA TYR A 33 -8.15 4.17 -41.94
C TYR A 33 -7.33 4.21 -40.65
N GLU A 34 -6.76 5.36 -40.31
CA GLU A 34 -5.93 5.53 -39.11
C GLU A 34 -6.64 5.07 -37.83
N TRP A 35 -7.91 5.42 -37.64
CA TRP A 35 -8.70 5.07 -36.45
C TRP A 35 -9.02 3.57 -36.33
N ILE A 36 -9.23 2.88 -37.45
CA ILE A 36 -9.29 1.41 -37.47
C ILE A 36 -7.93 0.87 -37.04
N GLY A 37 -6.85 1.45 -37.57
CA GLY A 37 -5.49 1.13 -37.20
C GLY A 37 -5.20 1.31 -35.70
N GLN A 38 -5.64 2.41 -35.09
CA GLN A 38 -5.50 2.64 -33.65
C GLN A 38 -6.30 1.62 -32.85
N SER A 39 -7.52 1.31 -33.29
CA SER A 39 -8.37 0.29 -32.65
C SER A 39 -7.71 -1.08 -32.66
N ILE A 40 -7.15 -1.49 -33.80
CA ILE A 40 -6.35 -2.72 -33.97
C ILE A 40 -5.19 -2.75 -32.96
N GLU A 41 -4.40 -1.68 -32.87
CA GLU A 41 -3.24 -1.65 -31.97
C GLU A 41 -3.63 -1.71 -30.50
N TYR A 42 -4.73 -1.04 -30.14
CA TYR A 42 -5.30 -1.09 -28.80
C TYR A 42 -5.76 -2.50 -28.44
N ILE A 43 -6.54 -3.16 -29.31
CA ILE A 43 -7.01 -4.54 -29.11
C ILE A 43 -5.83 -5.52 -28.99
N ASN A 44 -4.83 -5.41 -29.87
CA ASN A 44 -3.65 -6.29 -29.86
C ASN A 44 -2.86 -6.20 -28.55
N THR A 45 -2.74 -4.98 -28.03
CA THR A 45 -1.98 -4.69 -26.81
C THR A 45 -2.75 -5.12 -25.57
N ASN A 46 -4.08 -5.00 -25.58
CA ASN A 46 -4.90 -5.10 -24.38
C ASN A 46 -5.72 -6.37 -24.25
N LEU A 47 -6.07 -7.09 -25.33
CA LEU A 47 -7.02 -8.21 -25.25
C LEU A 47 -6.44 -9.56 -25.68
N PHE A 48 -6.17 -9.72 -26.98
CA PHE A 48 -5.56 -10.92 -27.55
C PHE A 48 -4.65 -10.55 -28.73
N SER A 49 -3.64 -11.37 -28.98
CA SER A 49 -2.74 -11.18 -30.13
C SER A 49 -3.53 -11.39 -31.42
N ILE A 50 -3.61 -10.34 -32.24
CA ILE A 50 -4.30 -10.33 -33.53
C ILE A 50 -3.34 -10.40 -34.71
N ASP A 51 -2.04 -10.50 -34.44
CA ASP A 51 -0.96 -10.46 -35.45
C ASP A 51 -1.10 -11.56 -36.53
N LYS A 52 -1.89 -12.61 -36.25
CA LYS A 52 -2.17 -13.74 -37.14
C LYS A 52 -3.66 -14.05 -37.29
N LEU A 53 -4.53 -13.09 -36.97
CA LEU A 53 -5.97 -13.31 -36.95
C LEU A 53 -6.52 -13.59 -38.36
N THR A 54 -7.33 -14.62 -38.46
CA THR A 54 -8.02 -15.08 -39.67
C THR A 54 -9.52 -15.26 -39.41
N HIS A 55 -10.32 -15.41 -40.47
CA HIS A 55 -11.77 -15.62 -40.35
C HIS A 55 -12.18 -16.88 -39.58
N GLU A 56 -11.26 -17.85 -39.44
CA GLU A 56 -11.52 -19.14 -38.77
C GLU A 56 -11.27 -19.09 -37.27
N ASP A 57 -10.59 -18.05 -36.78
CA ASP A 57 -10.26 -17.90 -35.36
C ASP A 57 -11.50 -17.52 -34.54
N SER A 58 -11.60 -18.05 -33.31
CA SER A 58 -12.73 -17.75 -32.42
C SER A 58 -12.84 -16.27 -32.05
N GLU A 59 -11.71 -15.59 -31.99
CA GLU A 59 -11.50 -14.20 -31.61
C GLU A 59 -11.88 -13.22 -32.72
N TYR A 60 -12.04 -13.70 -33.96
CA TYR A 60 -12.28 -12.84 -35.12
C TYR A 60 -13.63 -12.11 -35.05
N LYS A 61 -14.66 -12.76 -34.51
CA LYS A 61 -15.96 -12.10 -34.27
C LYS A 61 -15.87 -10.97 -33.26
N ASP A 62 -15.09 -11.18 -32.20
CA ASP A 62 -14.87 -10.16 -31.18
C ASP A 62 -14.03 -9.01 -31.75
N PHE A 63 -13.00 -9.31 -32.56
CA PHE A 63 -12.23 -8.30 -33.27
C PHE A 63 -13.09 -7.37 -34.13
N VAL A 64 -13.93 -7.94 -35.02
CA VAL A 64 -14.79 -7.14 -35.91
C VAL A 64 -15.77 -6.30 -35.09
N ARG A 65 -16.36 -6.89 -34.05
CA ARG A 65 -17.29 -6.18 -33.16
C ARG A 65 -16.61 -5.01 -32.46
N LEU A 66 -15.42 -5.20 -31.91
CA LEU A 66 -14.67 -4.17 -31.17
C LEU A 66 -14.27 -3.01 -32.07
N VAL A 67 -13.71 -3.29 -33.24
CA VAL A 67 -13.37 -2.23 -34.20
C VAL A 67 -14.63 -1.48 -34.61
N GLY A 68 -15.75 -2.18 -34.85
CA GLY A 68 -17.03 -1.57 -35.22
C GLY A 68 -17.73 -0.78 -34.11
N GLN A 69 -17.38 -0.98 -32.84
CA GLN A 69 -17.83 -0.08 -31.76
C GLN A 69 -17.03 1.22 -31.74
N ALA A 70 -15.79 1.17 -32.20
CA ALA A 70 -14.87 2.31 -32.13
C ALA A 70 -15.04 3.29 -33.29
N VAL A 71 -15.53 2.84 -34.46
CA VAL A 71 -15.55 3.66 -35.68
C VAL A 71 -16.93 3.69 -36.34
N ASP A 72 -17.35 4.89 -36.73
CA ASP A 72 -18.54 5.11 -37.55
C ASP A 72 -18.16 5.47 -38.99
N PHE A 73 -18.89 4.92 -39.96
CA PHE A 73 -18.70 5.20 -41.40
C PHE A 73 -19.84 6.04 -41.97
N ASN A 74 -19.53 6.81 -43.02
CA ASN A 74 -20.55 7.36 -43.91
C ASN A 74 -20.91 6.40 -45.05
N ASP A 75 -21.92 6.78 -45.86
CA ASP A 75 -22.43 5.99 -46.99
C ASP A 75 -21.58 6.09 -48.27
N ASP A 76 -20.38 6.69 -48.23
CA ASP A 76 -19.51 6.81 -49.41
C ASP A 76 -18.85 5.48 -49.80
N ILE A 77 -18.41 5.36 -51.07
CA ILE A 77 -17.63 4.22 -51.56
C ILE A 77 -16.34 4.75 -52.24
N PRO A 78 -15.13 4.50 -51.68
CA PRO A 78 -14.88 3.81 -50.42
C PRO A 78 -15.48 4.58 -49.23
N PRO A 79 -15.70 3.95 -48.07
CA PRO A 79 -16.28 4.60 -46.90
C PRO A 79 -15.27 5.49 -46.17
N ASN A 80 -15.71 6.62 -45.63
CA ASN A 80 -14.93 7.48 -44.73
C ASN A 80 -15.35 7.28 -43.28
N ILE A 81 -14.38 7.33 -42.36
CA ILE A 81 -14.63 7.33 -40.93
C ILE A 81 -15.10 8.73 -40.52
N ILE A 82 -16.27 8.85 -39.92
CA ILE A 82 -16.89 10.12 -39.50
C ILE A 82 -16.89 10.32 -37.98
N GLY A 83 -16.64 9.26 -37.22
CA GLY A 83 -16.57 9.28 -35.77
C GLY A 83 -15.59 8.23 -35.26
N TYR A 84 -14.89 8.56 -34.17
CA TYR A 84 -14.08 7.62 -33.42
C TYR A 84 -14.38 7.76 -31.92
N ASP A 85 -14.73 6.65 -31.29
CA ASP A 85 -14.99 6.56 -29.86
C ASP A 85 -14.01 5.56 -29.22
N GLY A 86 -12.86 6.08 -28.79
CA GLY A 86 -11.83 5.30 -28.12
C GLY A 86 -12.24 4.82 -26.73
N ASP A 87 -13.12 5.56 -26.05
CA ASP A 87 -13.61 5.21 -24.71
C ASP A 87 -14.57 4.01 -24.81
N ALA A 88 -15.46 3.99 -25.82
CA ALA A 88 -16.32 2.84 -26.10
C ALA A 88 -15.53 1.58 -26.45
N LEU A 89 -14.43 1.72 -27.21
CA LEU A 89 -13.53 0.60 -27.51
C LEU A 89 -12.86 0.06 -26.24
N GLU A 90 -12.32 0.95 -25.41
CA GLU A 90 -11.71 0.58 -24.13
C GLU A 90 -12.70 -0.16 -23.24
N ASP A 91 -13.91 0.36 -23.10
CA ASP A 91 -14.98 -0.24 -22.31
C ASP A 91 -15.32 -1.65 -22.82
N GLU A 92 -15.49 -1.84 -24.12
CA GLU A 92 -15.84 -3.15 -24.68
C GLU A 92 -14.68 -4.17 -24.59
N VAL A 93 -13.44 -3.71 -24.76
CA VAL A 93 -12.24 -4.54 -24.52
C VAL A 93 -12.18 -4.99 -23.07
N GLU A 94 -12.37 -4.07 -22.13
CA GLU A 94 -12.42 -4.35 -20.70
C GLU A 94 -13.54 -5.34 -20.35
N LEU A 95 -14.74 -5.14 -20.90
CA LEU A 95 -15.88 -6.04 -20.71
C LEU A 95 -15.60 -7.46 -21.19
N LEU A 96 -14.98 -7.62 -22.36
CA LEU A 96 -14.57 -8.93 -22.86
C LEU A 96 -13.52 -9.60 -21.96
N LYS A 97 -12.55 -8.84 -21.43
CA LYS A 97 -11.62 -9.39 -20.43
C LYS A 97 -12.42 -9.96 -19.25
N PHE A 98 -13.38 -9.23 -18.70
CA PHE A 98 -14.17 -9.70 -17.56
C PHE A 98 -14.98 -10.96 -17.85
N LYS A 99 -15.56 -11.11 -19.05
CA LYS A 99 -16.31 -12.31 -19.43
C LYS A 99 -15.45 -13.58 -19.38
N SER A 100 -14.17 -13.49 -19.76
CA SER A 100 -13.23 -14.62 -19.64
C SER A 100 -12.94 -14.99 -18.17
N LEU A 101 -12.96 -14.00 -17.26
CA LEU A 101 -12.62 -14.18 -15.84
C LEU A 101 -13.66 -14.95 -15.05
N THR A 102 -14.91 -15.02 -15.52
CA THR A 102 -16.05 -15.51 -14.74
C THR A 102 -16.44 -16.95 -15.09
N ASN A 103 -16.05 -17.44 -16.27
CA ASN A 103 -16.34 -18.80 -16.71
C ASN A 103 -15.38 -19.83 -16.08
N TYR A 104 -15.63 -20.21 -14.82
CA TYR A 104 -14.75 -21.10 -14.06
C TYR A 104 -15.02 -22.59 -14.31
N THR A 105 -16.20 -22.96 -14.81
CA THR A 105 -16.67 -24.36 -14.95
C THR A 105 -15.74 -25.17 -15.85
N ASN A 106 -15.20 -24.54 -16.89
CA ASN A 106 -14.26 -25.12 -17.85
C ASN A 106 -12.80 -25.11 -17.35
N ARG A 107 -12.48 -24.32 -16.31
CA ARG A 107 -11.13 -24.20 -15.74
C ARG A 107 -10.94 -25.21 -14.61
N VAL A 108 -10.84 -26.48 -14.97
CA VAL A 108 -10.75 -27.58 -14.00
C VAL A 108 -9.31 -27.77 -13.51
N THR A 109 -9.09 -27.73 -12.20
CA THR A 109 -7.81 -28.11 -11.60
C THR A 109 -7.59 -29.61 -11.69
N LYS A 110 -6.35 -30.06 -11.91
CA LYS A 110 -6.01 -31.49 -11.92
C LYS A 110 -4.89 -31.76 -10.94
N SER A 111 -4.95 -32.86 -10.21
CA SER A 111 -3.89 -33.29 -9.29
C SER A 111 -3.27 -34.58 -9.81
N PRO A 112 -2.35 -34.51 -10.80
CA PRO A 112 -1.68 -35.70 -11.31
C PRO A 112 -0.78 -36.30 -10.21
N PRO A 113 -0.65 -37.64 -10.16
CA PRO A 113 0.33 -38.28 -9.29
C PRO A 113 1.74 -37.76 -9.55
N LEU A 114 2.51 -37.48 -8.48
CA LEU A 114 3.90 -37.02 -8.60
C LEU A 114 4.78 -38.00 -9.41
N SER A 115 4.45 -39.30 -9.38
CA SER A 115 5.14 -40.35 -10.16
C SER A 115 5.05 -40.14 -11.68
N GLU A 116 4.08 -39.38 -12.17
CA GLU A 116 4.00 -39.02 -13.60
C GLU A 116 5.02 -37.93 -13.98
N ASP A 117 5.51 -37.16 -13.01
CA ASP A 117 6.61 -36.19 -13.17
C ASP A 117 7.93 -36.82 -12.70
N VAL A 118 8.43 -37.78 -13.48
CA VAL A 118 9.63 -38.58 -13.15
C VAL A 118 10.82 -37.71 -12.76
N ALA A 119 11.06 -36.62 -13.50
CA ALA A 119 12.15 -35.70 -13.24
C ALA A 119 12.04 -35.04 -11.85
N LEU A 120 10.85 -34.51 -11.51
CA LEU A 120 10.62 -33.91 -10.20
C LEU A 120 10.66 -34.96 -9.07
N SER A 121 10.09 -36.14 -9.30
CA SER A 121 10.08 -37.24 -8.32
C SER A 121 11.51 -37.69 -7.97
N THR A 122 12.34 -37.96 -8.99
CA THR A 122 13.74 -38.35 -8.77
C THR A 122 14.53 -37.24 -8.06
N LEU A 123 14.31 -35.98 -8.45
CA LEU A 123 14.99 -34.85 -7.83
C LEU A 123 14.58 -34.65 -6.35
N LYS A 124 13.29 -34.84 -6.03
CA LYS A 124 12.77 -34.84 -4.65
C LYS A 124 13.48 -35.89 -3.80
N ASP A 125 13.59 -37.13 -4.30
CA ASP A 125 14.24 -38.22 -3.56
C ASP A 125 15.72 -37.96 -3.32
N ASN A 126 16.42 -37.44 -4.33
CA ASN A 126 17.83 -37.05 -4.21
C ASN A 126 18.02 -35.91 -3.21
N ALA A 127 17.17 -34.87 -3.26
CA ALA A 127 17.22 -33.75 -2.33
C ALA A 127 16.97 -34.21 -0.88
N LEU A 128 15.97 -35.08 -0.65
CA LEU A 128 15.70 -35.65 0.68
C LEU A 128 16.87 -36.48 1.21
N LYS A 129 17.55 -37.25 0.34
CA LYS A 129 18.76 -38.00 0.70
C LYS A 129 19.89 -37.06 1.13
N VAL A 130 20.13 -35.98 0.39
CA VAL A 130 21.14 -34.97 0.73
C VAL A 130 20.80 -34.26 2.04
N LEU A 131 19.56 -33.79 2.21
CA LEU A 131 19.12 -33.15 3.46
C LEU A 131 19.20 -34.11 4.65
N SER A 132 18.90 -35.39 4.48
CA SER A 132 19.08 -36.40 5.54
C SER A 132 20.53 -36.54 5.96
N ASN A 133 21.47 -36.48 5.03
CA ASN A 133 22.90 -36.49 5.35
C ASN A 133 23.33 -35.20 6.06
N VAL A 134 22.83 -34.03 5.62
CA VAL A 134 23.07 -32.75 6.33
C VAL A 134 22.56 -32.82 7.77
N VAL A 135 21.36 -33.37 8.01
CA VAL A 135 20.83 -33.57 9.38
C VAL A 135 21.74 -34.48 10.19
N LYS A 136 22.23 -35.60 9.63
CA LYS A 136 23.18 -36.48 10.33
C LYS A 136 24.51 -35.80 10.63
N THR A 137 24.97 -34.89 9.78
CA THR A 137 26.17 -34.09 10.05
C THR A 137 25.96 -33.10 11.19
N VAL A 138 24.81 -32.45 11.23
CA VAL A 138 24.49 -31.39 12.22
C VAL A 138 23.99 -31.97 13.56
N LEU A 139 23.32 -33.12 13.52
CA LEU A 139 22.71 -33.82 14.66
C LEU A 139 23.06 -35.33 14.62
N PRO A 140 24.34 -35.71 14.81
CA PRO A 140 24.85 -37.07 14.55
C PRO A 140 24.26 -38.20 15.41
N ASN A 141 23.56 -37.87 16.50
CA ASN A 141 22.97 -38.85 17.42
C ASN A 141 21.43 -38.78 17.47
N ALA A 142 20.80 -37.98 16.61
CA ALA A 142 19.36 -37.74 16.68
C ALA A 142 18.61 -38.59 15.63
N ASP A 143 17.78 -39.51 16.11
CA ASP A 143 16.88 -40.29 15.24
C ASP A 143 15.63 -39.49 14.87
N ILE A 144 15.81 -38.47 14.03
CA ILE A 144 14.75 -37.50 13.69
C ILE A 144 13.98 -37.92 12.42
N LEU A 145 14.66 -38.56 11.46
CA LEU A 145 14.13 -38.79 10.11
C LEU A 145 13.65 -40.22 9.85
N SER A 146 13.66 -41.12 10.85
CA SER A 146 13.20 -42.50 10.67
C SER A 146 11.69 -42.62 10.45
N THR A 147 10.90 -41.68 10.97
CA THR A 147 9.44 -41.62 10.73
C THR A 147 8.96 -40.17 10.65
N PRO A 148 7.85 -39.89 9.94
CA PRO A 148 7.24 -38.56 9.93
C PRO A 148 6.87 -38.03 11.31
N LYS A 149 6.53 -38.94 12.25
CA LYS A 149 6.20 -38.58 13.63
C LYS A 149 7.41 -37.98 14.37
N LYS A 150 8.58 -38.61 14.26
CA LYS A 150 9.81 -38.11 14.91
C LYS A 150 10.28 -36.79 14.33
N LEU A 151 10.11 -36.57 13.02
CA LEU A 151 10.40 -35.28 12.40
C LEU A 151 9.51 -34.18 13.00
N LYS A 152 8.21 -34.45 13.15
CA LYS A 152 7.27 -33.50 13.76
C LYS A 152 7.59 -33.23 15.23
N GLU A 153 7.86 -34.27 16.02
CA GLU A 153 8.27 -34.14 17.43
C GLU A 153 9.56 -33.29 17.57
N ALA A 154 10.51 -33.43 16.64
CA ALA A 154 11.71 -32.60 16.61
C ALA A 154 11.42 -31.15 16.23
N ILE A 155 10.56 -30.90 15.24
CA ILE A 155 10.11 -29.55 14.87
C ILE A 155 9.49 -28.86 16.09
N ASP A 156 8.51 -29.50 16.74
CA ASP A 156 7.82 -28.95 17.92
C ASP A 156 8.81 -28.65 19.07
N TRP A 157 9.79 -29.53 19.28
CA TRP A 157 10.84 -29.33 20.29
C TRP A 157 11.73 -28.12 19.98
N PHE A 158 12.18 -27.96 18.73
CA PHE A 158 13.01 -26.82 18.32
C PHE A 158 12.23 -25.50 18.28
N GLU A 159 10.93 -25.51 17.97
CA GLU A 159 10.07 -24.32 18.08
C GLU A 159 10.01 -23.81 19.52
N LYS A 160 9.71 -24.70 20.46
CA LYS A 160 9.67 -24.37 21.89
C LYS A 160 11.01 -23.83 22.38
N LYS A 161 12.13 -24.47 22.00
CA LYS A 161 13.47 -24.00 22.37
C LYS A 161 13.81 -22.64 21.78
N HIS A 162 13.43 -22.37 20.53
CA HIS A 162 13.62 -21.06 19.91
C HIS A 162 12.85 -19.94 20.63
N GLU A 163 11.63 -20.22 21.10
CA GLU A 163 10.82 -19.25 21.86
C GLU A 163 11.38 -18.97 23.25
N GLU A 164 11.83 -20.00 23.96
CA GLU A 164 12.36 -19.90 25.34
C GLU A 164 13.78 -19.30 25.39
N GLU A 165 14.57 -19.41 24.32
CA GLU A 165 15.97 -18.97 24.29
C GLU A 165 16.11 -17.43 24.25
N LYS A 166 16.98 -16.91 25.12
CA LYS A 166 17.30 -15.48 25.25
C LYS A 166 18.65 -15.12 24.63
N ASN A 167 19.58 -16.07 24.56
CA ASN A 167 20.86 -15.86 23.90
C ASN A 167 20.67 -15.74 22.38
N SER A 168 21.12 -14.63 21.78
CA SER A 168 20.92 -14.34 20.35
C SER A 168 21.56 -15.40 19.43
N ASP A 169 22.70 -15.94 19.81
CA ASP A 169 23.46 -16.89 19.00
C ASP A 169 22.85 -18.30 19.04
N GLU A 170 22.48 -18.82 20.22
CA GLU A 170 21.78 -20.10 20.33
C GLU A 170 20.37 -20.03 19.71
N LYS A 171 19.68 -18.88 19.85
CA LYS A 171 18.40 -18.65 19.19
C LYS A 171 18.51 -18.68 17.67
N ALA A 172 19.52 -18.03 17.10
CA ALA A 172 19.78 -18.09 15.66
C ALA A 172 20.07 -19.52 15.18
N LYS A 173 20.78 -20.31 16.00
CA LYS A 173 21.05 -21.73 15.72
C LYS A 173 19.78 -22.58 15.71
N PHE A 174 18.93 -22.45 16.72
CA PHE A 174 17.64 -23.15 16.73
C PHE A 174 16.80 -22.75 15.52
N LYS A 175 16.84 -21.47 15.10
CA LYS A 175 16.16 -21.01 13.88
C LYS A 175 16.67 -21.71 12.62
N SER A 176 17.99 -21.83 12.43
CA SER A 176 18.56 -22.50 11.24
C SER A 176 18.25 -24.01 11.21
N ILE A 177 18.31 -24.69 12.37
CA ILE A 177 17.95 -26.11 12.47
C ILE A 177 16.46 -26.30 12.19
N LEU A 178 15.61 -25.44 12.78
CA LEU A 178 14.17 -25.48 12.56
C LEU A 178 13.83 -25.26 11.08
N SER A 179 14.50 -24.32 10.40
CA SER A 179 14.34 -24.09 8.96
C SER A 179 14.67 -25.34 8.15
N LEU A 180 15.78 -26.02 8.45
CA LEU A 180 16.15 -27.29 7.82
C LEU A 180 15.07 -28.37 8.00
N LEU A 181 14.61 -28.59 9.24
CA LEU A 181 13.62 -29.63 9.55
C LEU A 181 12.26 -29.32 8.90
N LYS A 182 11.81 -28.06 8.93
CA LYS A 182 10.58 -27.63 8.24
C LYS A 182 10.70 -27.82 6.73
N ASN A 183 11.84 -27.53 6.13
CA ASN A 183 12.05 -27.75 4.69
C ASN A 183 12.00 -29.24 4.32
N ILE A 184 12.57 -30.14 5.15
CA ILE A 184 12.45 -31.58 4.93
C ILE A 184 10.98 -32.02 4.98
N ASP A 185 10.22 -31.55 5.97
CA ASP A 185 8.80 -31.88 6.09
C ASP A 185 8.01 -31.41 4.85
N LYS A 186 8.23 -30.17 4.40
CA LYS A 186 7.62 -29.62 3.17
C LYS A 186 7.97 -30.45 1.94
N ILE A 187 9.27 -30.73 1.71
CA ILE A 187 9.73 -31.47 0.52
C ILE A 187 9.16 -32.88 0.51
N SER A 188 9.12 -33.56 1.66
CA SER A 188 8.60 -34.93 1.76
C SER A 188 7.13 -35.05 1.33
N LYS A 189 6.35 -33.99 1.52
CA LYS A 189 4.90 -33.92 1.25
C LYS A 189 4.53 -33.20 -0.05
N LEU A 190 5.50 -32.86 -0.91
CA LEU A 190 5.18 -32.25 -2.22
C LEU A 190 4.26 -33.16 -3.03
N GLU A 191 3.16 -32.58 -3.52
CA GLU A 191 2.27 -33.16 -4.53
C GLU A 191 2.18 -32.20 -5.72
N VAL A 192 1.69 -32.65 -6.87
CA VAL A 192 1.54 -31.81 -8.08
C VAL A 192 0.08 -31.39 -8.25
N ILE A 193 -0.12 -30.14 -8.65
CA ILE A 193 -1.43 -29.62 -9.05
C ILE A 193 -1.29 -28.73 -10.28
N ASP A 194 -2.11 -28.99 -11.29
CA ASP A 194 -2.29 -28.15 -12.46
C ASP A 194 -3.46 -27.19 -12.21
N ILE A 195 -3.18 -25.89 -12.27
CA ILE A 195 -4.16 -24.81 -12.08
C ILE A 195 -4.26 -24.03 -13.39
N PRO A 196 -5.42 -24.00 -14.06
CA PRO A 196 -5.64 -23.17 -15.23
C PRO A 196 -5.54 -21.68 -14.93
N ASN A 197 -4.93 -20.92 -15.84
CA ASN A 197 -4.93 -19.46 -15.81
C ASN A 197 -6.27 -18.87 -16.31
N GLU A 198 -6.35 -17.55 -16.43
CA GLU A 198 -7.55 -16.84 -16.90
C GLU A 198 -7.98 -17.27 -18.32
N GLN A 199 -7.03 -17.63 -19.18
CA GLN A 199 -7.27 -18.14 -20.54
C GLN A 199 -7.57 -19.65 -20.58
N GLY A 200 -7.60 -20.32 -19.43
CA GLY A 200 -7.83 -21.77 -19.33
C GLY A 200 -6.61 -22.65 -19.61
N LYS A 201 -5.44 -22.07 -19.87
CA LYS A 201 -4.19 -22.81 -20.05
C LYS A 201 -3.68 -23.30 -18.68
N PRO A 202 -3.45 -24.61 -18.49
CA PRO A 202 -2.95 -25.16 -17.23
C PRO A 202 -1.50 -24.74 -16.97
N SER A 203 -1.23 -24.26 -15.75
CA SER A 203 0.11 -24.07 -15.20
C SER A 203 0.35 -25.10 -14.10
N ARG A 204 1.55 -25.66 -14.05
CA ARG A 204 1.90 -26.74 -13.12
C ARG A 204 2.58 -26.20 -11.86
N PHE A 205 2.05 -26.61 -10.71
CA PHE A 205 2.51 -26.21 -9.38
C PHE A 205 2.78 -27.43 -8.51
N CYS A 206 3.54 -27.23 -7.44
CA CYS A 206 3.63 -28.16 -6.33
C CYS A 206 2.85 -27.63 -5.12
N THR A 207 2.16 -28.51 -4.40
CA THR A 207 1.50 -28.17 -3.14
C THR A 207 2.52 -28.09 -2.00
N MET A 208 2.33 -27.13 -1.10
CA MET A 208 3.21 -26.89 0.05
C MET A 208 2.47 -27.27 1.34
N ALA A 209 3.10 -28.10 2.16
CA ALA A 209 2.57 -28.52 3.46
C ALA A 209 2.70 -27.42 4.54
N GLU A 210 2.12 -26.25 4.26
CA GLU A 210 2.08 -25.10 5.16
C GLU A 210 0.63 -24.75 5.49
N SER A 211 0.32 -24.54 6.77
CA SER A 211 -0.97 -24.00 7.19
C SER A 211 -1.06 -22.51 6.85
N ALA A 212 -1.68 -22.19 5.72
CA ALA A 212 -2.09 -20.81 5.44
C ALA A 212 -3.27 -20.44 6.35
N GLY A 213 -3.05 -19.54 7.32
CA GLY A 213 -4.10 -19.07 8.22
C GLY A 213 -5.25 -18.37 7.47
N GLY A 214 -6.46 -18.34 8.05
CA GLY A 214 -7.61 -17.65 7.48
C GLY A 214 -8.95 -18.31 7.78
N VAL A 215 -10.03 -17.70 7.30
CA VAL A 215 -11.38 -18.28 7.43
C VAL A 215 -11.60 -19.37 6.40
N THR A 216 -11.07 -19.28 5.17
CA THR A 216 -11.21 -20.27 4.09
C THR A 216 -10.20 -21.43 4.19
N GLU A 217 -10.54 -22.60 3.65
CA GLU A 217 -9.58 -23.69 3.43
C GLU A 217 -8.65 -23.30 2.27
N LYS A 218 -7.35 -23.61 2.38
CA LYS A 218 -6.33 -23.07 1.48
C LYS A 218 -5.34 -24.16 1.11
N ILE A 219 -5.04 -24.27 -0.19
CA ILE A 219 -3.91 -25.06 -0.69
C ILE A 219 -2.80 -24.07 -1.08
N SER A 220 -1.71 -24.10 -0.31
CA SER A 220 -0.50 -23.33 -0.61
C SER A 220 0.22 -23.98 -1.79
N VAL A 221 0.65 -23.17 -2.77
CA VAL A 221 1.29 -23.68 -3.99
C VAL A 221 2.53 -22.87 -4.37
N THR A 222 3.47 -23.53 -5.06
CA THR A 222 4.68 -22.93 -5.62
C THR A 222 4.89 -23.43 -7.06
N PRO A 223 5.26 -22.58 -8.02
CA PRO A 223 5.52 -23.00 -9.39
C PRO A 223 6.51 -24.17 -9.46
N ARG A 224 6.20 -25.17 -10.29
CA ARG A 224 7.04 -26.37 -10.44
C ARG A 224 8.50 -26.03 -10.73
N GLU A 225 8.73 -25.10 -11.66
CA GLU A 225 10.08 -24.70 -12.09
C GLU A 225 10.91 -24.14 -10.93
N GLU A 226 10.30 -23.36 -10.04
CA GLU A 226 10.97 -22.83 -8.86
C GLU A 226 11.30 -23.94 -7.86
N VAL A 227 10.39 -24.89 -7.64
CA VAL A 227 10.65 -26.08 -6.82
C VAL A 227 11.79 -26.90 -7.40
N THR A 228 11.79 -27.17 -8.70
CA THR A 228 12.89 -27.87 -9.39
C THR A 228 14.22 -27.16 -9.19
N ALA A 229 14.29 -25.86 -9.44
CA ALA A 229 15.52 -25.08 -9.25
C ALA A 229 16.03 -25.12 -7.80
N LYS A 230 15.12 -25.10 -6.82
CA LYS A 230 15.44 -25.18 -5.39
C LYS A 230 15.94 -26.55 -4.97
N LEU A 231 15.29 -27.62 -5.41
CA LEU A 231 15.73 -28.99 -5.15
C LEU A 231 17.09 -29.28 -5.80
N GLN A 232 17.33 -28.74 -6.99
CA GLN A 232 18.64 -28.84 -7.66
C GLN A 232 19.75 -28.17 -6.84
N LYS A 233 19.52 -26.95 -6.34
CA LYS A 233 20.45 -26.26 -5.45
C LYS A 233 20.73 -27.02 -4.15
N ILE A 234 19.72 -27.69 -3.58
CA ILE A 234 19.91 -28.56 -2.41
C ILE A 234 20.89 -29.69 -2.73
N VAL A 235 20.71 -30.36 -3.87
CA VAL A 235 21.57 -31.48 -4.29
C VAL A 235 23.00 -31.00 -4.55
N GLU A 236 23.17 -29.91 -5.29
CA GLU A 236 24.49 -29.36 -5.67
C GLU A 236 25.27 -28.81 -4.47
N ASN A 237 24.62 -28.00 -3.62
CA ASN A 237 25.30 -27.31 -2.53
C ASN A 237 25.44 -28.18 -1.27
N GLY A 238 24.53 -29.13 -1.07
CA GLY A 238 24.54 -29.96 0.14
C GLY A 238 25.74 -30.89 0.20
N GLY A 239 26.20 -31.40 -0.95
CA GLY A 239 27.45 -32.18 -1.04
C GLY A 239 28.67 -31.37 -0.57
N ASN A 240 28.81 -30.14 -1.04
CA ASN A 240 29.88 -29.22 -0.64
C ASN A 240 29.83 -28.88 0.86
N PHE A 241 28.63 -28.64 1.40
CA PHE A 241 28.46 -28.38 2.82
C PHE A 241 28.91 -29.59 3.67
N ILE A 242 28.50 -30.81 3.29
CA ILE A 242 28.86 -32.03 4.02
C ILE A 242 30.38 -32.24 4.01
N LEU A 243 31.03 -32.12 2.85
CA LEU A 243 32.48 -32.27 2.71
C LEU A 243 33.25 -31.30 3.61
N ASN A 244 32.89 -30.01 3.56
CA ASN A 244 33.55 -28.97 4.36
C ASN A 244 33.30 -29.12 5.88
N THR A 245 32.28 -29.87 6.29
CA THR A 245 31.95 -30.09 7.71
C THR A 245 32.58 -31.37 8.28
N GLN A 246 32.95 -32.33 7.43
CA GLN A 246 33.61 -33.59 7.83
C GLN A 246 35.06 -33.40 8.31
N GLU A 247 35.66 -32.22 8.17
CA GLU A 247 36.99 -31.86 8.69
C GLU A 247 37.01 -31.54 10.22
N GLY A 248 35.85 -31.62 10.89
CA GLY A 248 35.69 -31.69 12.37
C GLY A 248 35.18 -30.42 13.07
N GLY A 249 34.37 -30.57 14.13
CA GLY A 249 33.94 -29.49 15.05
C GLY A 249 32.58 -29.71 15.74
N ASN A 250 32.39 -29.18 16.96
CA ASN A 250 31.09 -29.14 17.66
C ASN A 250 30.25 -27.93 17.18
N PHE A 251 28.92 -28.01 17.19
CA PHE A 251 28.00 -26.94 16.72
C PHE A 251 27.94 -25.74 17.71
N ILE A 252 29.02 -24.95 17.79
CA ILE A 252 29.19 -23.76 18.65
C ILE A 252 29.85 -22.65 17.82
N LYS A 253 29.37 -21.40 17.92
CA LYS A 253 29.99 -20.23 17.25
C LYS A 253 31.42 -20.02 17.78
N GLY A 254 32.42 -20.02 16.89
CA GLY A 254 33.84 -20.00 17.24
C GLY A 254 34.51 -21.39 17.32
N SER A 255 33.77 -22.47 17.08
CA SER A 255 34.35 -23.78 16.79
C SER A 255 34.74 -23.90 15.31
N LYS A 256 35.38 -25.01 14.92
CA LYS A 256 35.64 -25.35 13.51
C LYS A 256 34.36 -25.63 12.68
N PHE A 257 33.16 -25.61 13.28
CA PHE A 257 31.91 -25.81 12.55
C PHE A 257 31.52 -24.55 11.75
N PRO A 258 31.23 -24.67 10.43
CA PRO A 258 30.99 -23.51 9.57
C PRO A 258 29.55 -22.98 9.71
N TYR A 259 29.24 -22.36 10.84
CA TYR A 259 27.88 -21.91 11.19
C TYR A 259 27.27 -20.94 10.16
N ASP A 260 28.03 -19.94 9.71
CA ASP A 260 27.54 -18.98 8.73
C ASP A 260 27.26 -19.66 7.37
N ALA A 261 28.09 -20.63 6.97
CA ALA A 261 27.84 -21.44 5.78
C ALA A 261 26.60 -22.33 5.93
N PHE A 262 26.35 -22.88 7.12
CA PHE A 262 25.12 -23.63 7.41
C PHE A 262 23.87 -22.74 7.34
N LYS A 263 23.95 -21.53 7.91
CA LYS A 263 22.87 -20.53 7.84
C LYS A 263 22.59 -20.10 6.40
N GLU A 264 23.63 -19.83 5.62
CA GLU A 264 23.51 -19.48 4.20
C GLU A 264 22.92 -20.64 3.38
N TYR A 265 23.41 -21.87 3.59
CA TYR A 265 22.90 -23.08 2.92
C TYR A 265 21.41 -23.30 3.21
N THR A 266 21.02 -23.32 4.50
CA THR A 266 19.63 -23.54 4.90
C THR A 266 18.68 -22.46 4.40
N SER A 267 19.12 -21.21 4.37
CA SER A 267 18.33 -20.09 3.83
C SER A 267 18.18 -20.18 2.30
N ALA A 268 19.27 -20.53 1.59
CA ALA A 268 19.24 -20.67 0.13
C ALA A 268 18.32 -21.80 -0.34
N CYS A 269 18.16 -22.84 0.48
CA CYS A 269 17.37 -24.03 0.20
C CYS A 269 15.89 -23.93 0.61
N GLU A 270 15.47 -22.82 1.24
CA GLU A 270 14.10 -22.69 1.70
C GLU A 270 13.10 -22.63 0.53
N LEU A 271 12.05 -23.45 0.65
CA LEU A 271 10.87 -23.41 -0.21
C LEU A 271 9.80 -22.52 0.44
N LYS A 272 9.32 -21.55 -0.34
CA LYS A 272 8.29 -20.59 0.06
C LYS A 272 7.04 -20.77 -0.81
N THR A 273 5.88 -20.61 -0.19
CA THR A 273 4.60 -20.51 -0.90
C THR A 273 4.58 -19.28 -1.82
N LYS A 274 4.10 -19.44 -3.06
CA LYS A 274 4.03 -18.39 -4.09
C LYS A 274 2.63 -18.15 -4.64
N GLY A 275 1.64 -18.83 -4.09
CA GLY A 275 0.24 -18.61 -4.37
C GLY A 275 -0.63 -19.47 -3.47
N ILE A 276 -1.91 -19.16 -3.43
CA ILE A 276 -2.89 -19.89 -2.67
C ILE A 276 -4.08 -20.21 -3.55
N LEU A 277 -4.50 -21.46 -3.58
CA LEU A 277 -5.83 -21.85 -4.05
C LEU A 277 -6.79 -21.83 -2.86
N LYS A 278 -7.66 -20.83 -2.81
CA LYS A 278 -8.70 -20.65 -1.79
C LYS A 278 -9.90 -21.52 -2.13
N LEU A 279 -10.27 -22.39 -1.19
CA LEU A 279 -11.37 -23.34 -1.30
C LEU A 279 -12.57 -22.89 -0.46
N PRO A 280 -13.80 -23.27 -0.87
CA PRO A 280 -15.02 -22.93 -0.15
C PRO A 280 -15.11 -23.74 1.15
N LYS A 281 -14.90 -23.09 2.29
CA LYS A 281 -14.99 -23.76 3.60
C LYS A 281 -16.44 -24.11 3.94
N HIS A 282 -16.66 -25.33 4.42
CA HIS A 282 -17.99 -25.85 4.78
C HIS A 282 -19.06 -25.67 3.67
N GLY A 283 -18.65 -25.63 2.39
CA GLY A 283 -19.58 -25.49 1.25
C GLY A 283 -20.07 -24.06 0.95
N LYS A 284 -19.43 -23.00 1.48
CA LYS A 284 -19.78 -21.61 1.17
C LYS A 284 -19.05 -21.07 -0.07
N THR A 285 -19.41 -21.58 -1.24
CA THR A 285 -18.89 -21.16 -2.57
C THR A 285 -19.06 -19.69 -2.89
N ILE A 286 -20.02 -19.01 -2.26
CA ILE A 286 -20.24 -17.57 -2.43
C ILE A 286 -19.05 -16.70 -1.95
N GLU A 287 -18.24 -17.17 -0.99
CA GLU A 287 -17.14 -16.38 -0.43
C GLU A 287 -16.03 -16.14 -1.47
N VAL A 288 -15.65 -17.16 -2.23
CA VAL A 288 -14.64 -17.05 -3.29
C VAL A 288 -15.11 -16.19 -4.46
N GLN A 289 -16.41 -16.24 -4.80
CA GLN A 289 -16.98 -15.36 -5.83
C GLN A 289 -16.95 -13.90 -5.40
N ARG A 290 -17.39 -13.60 -4.17
CA ARG A 290 -17.38 -12.22 -3.64
C ARG A 290 -15.99 -11.64 -3.54
N GLU A 291 -14.98 -12.49 -3.28
CA GLU A 291 -13.58 -12.09 -3.35
C GLU A 291 -13.14 -11.79 -4.78
N ALA A 292 -13.42 -12.69 -5.73
CA ALA A 292 -13.11 -12.47 -7.15
C ALA A 292 -13.76 -11.17 -7.68
N ILE A 293 -15.01 -10.90 -7.31
CA ILE A 293 -15.70 -9.65 -7.65
C ILE A 293 -14.95 -8.44 -7.08
N ALA A 294 -14.58 -8.45 -5.80
CA ALA A 294 -13.87 -7.33 -5.19
C ALA A 294 -12.51 -7.07 -5.86
N LEU A 295 -11.76 -8.12 -6.17
CA LEU A 295 -10.46 -8.01 -6.84
C LEU A 295 -10.60 -7.50 -8.28
N ASN A 296 -11.65 -7.91 -9.00
CA ASN A 296 -11.94 -7.38 -10.33
C ASN A 296 -12.38 -5.91 -10.29
N ILE A 297 -13.17 -5.49 -9.31
CA ILE A 297 -13.46 -4.06 -9.10
C ILE A 297 -12.16 -3.29 -8.81
N ALA A 298 -11.26 -3.84 -8.00
CA ALA A 298 -9.96 -3.20 -7.78
C ALA A 298 -9.15 -3.04 -9.08
N ARG A 299 -9.25 -4.00 -10.02
CA ARG A 299 -8.65 -3.88 -11.37
C ARG A 299 -9.31 -2.79 -12.21
N ILE A 300 -10.65 -2.72 -12.23
CA ILE A 300 -11.40 -1.65 -12.93
C ILE A 300 -10.96 -0.28 -12.42
N LEU A 301 -10.74 -0.15 -11.11
CA LEU A 301 -10.29 1.09 -10.49
C LEU A 301 -8.78 1.37 -10.67
N GLY A 302 -8.03 0.50 -11.36
CA GLY A 302 -6.60 0.68 -11.62
C GLY A 302 -5.71 0.49 -10.38
N PHE A 303 -6.19 -0.18 -9.33
CA PHE A 303 -5.39 -0.44 -8.15
C PHE A 303 -4.42 -1.59 -8.36
N GLU A 304 -3.28 -1.51 -7.67
CA GLU A 304 -2.33 -2.60 -7.53
C GLU A 304 -3.01 -3.80 -6.86
N THR A 305 -3.22 -4.88 -7.61
CA THR A 305 -4.01 -6.03 -7.18
C THR A 305 -3.55 -7.32 -7.86
N THR A 306 -3.88 -8.45 -7.24
CA THR A 306 -3.51 -9.78 -7.76
C THR A 306 -4.35 -10.19 -8.97
N LYS A 307 -3.69 -10.86 -9.92
CA LYS A 307 -4.33 -11.57 -11.03
C LYS A 307 -4.92 -12.92 -10.57
N SER A 308 -5.89 -12.84 -9.67
CA SER A 308 -6.67 -13.99 -9.21
C SER A 308 -7.51 -14.62 -10.32
N THR A 309 -7.57 -15.95 -10.33
CA THR A 309 -8.32 -16.76 -11.31
C THR A 309 -9.34 -17.64 -10.59
N MET A 310 -10.63 -17.56 -10.98
CA MET A 310 -11.63 -18.53 -10.53
C MET A 310 -11.46 -19.85 -11.30
N VAL A 311 -11.46 -20.97 -10.57
CA VAL A 311 -11.28 -22.33 -11.13
C VAL A 311 -12.30 -23.30 -10.53
N ASN A 312 -12.54 -24.40 -11.23
CA ASN A 312 -13.32 -25.54 -10.73
C ASN A 312 -12.38 -26.56 -10.07
N HIS A 313 -12.45 -26.65 -8.74
CA HIS A 313 -11.73 -27.63 -7.95
C HIS A 313 -12.72 -28.65 -7.38
N ASN A 314 -12.66 -29.90 -7.86
CA ASN A 314 -13.52 -31.00 -7.42
C ASN A 314 -15.03 -30.66 -7.47
N GLY A 315 -15.48 -30.02 -8.56
CA GLY A 315 -16.88 -29.66 -8.78
C GLY A 315 -17.32 -28.35 -8.12
N LYS A 316 -16.43 -27.66 -7.40
CA LYS A 316 -16.73 -26.42 -6.68
C LYS A 316 -15.90 -25.25 -7.19
N ALA A 317 -16.47 -24.05 -7.11
CA ALA A 317 -15.72 -22.83 -7.36
C ALA A 317 -14.61 -22.66 -6.31
N ALA A 318 -13.42 -22.32 -6.77
CA ALA A 318 -12.25 -21.99 -5.97
C ALA A 318 -11.55 -20.77 -6.59
N LEU A 319 -10.77 -20.04 -5.81
CA LEU A 319 -10.04 -18.86 -6.26
C LEU A 319 -8.54 -19.09 -6.12
N TYR A 320 -7.85 -19.14 -7.25
CA TYR A 320 -6.39 -19.11 -7.26
C TYR A 320 -5.90 -17.67 -7.16
N VAL A 321 -5.02 -17.40 -6.20
CA VAL A 321 -4.40 -16.10 -5.95
C VAL A 321 -2.87 -16.28 -6.00
N PRO A 322 -2.20 -15.86 -7.09
CA PRO A 322 -0.74 -15.82 -7.12
C PRO A 322 -0.21 -14.72 -6.20
N PHE A 323 0.97 -14.95 -5.61
CA PHE A 323 1.67 -13.93 -4.82
C PHE A 323 2.61 -13.16 -5.73
N ASP A 324 2.39 -11.85 -5.80
CA ASP A 324 3.36 -10.93 -6.37
C ASP A 324 4.53 -10.69 -5.38
N ASN A 325 5.55 -9.95 -5.82
CA ASN A 325 6.65 -9.53 -4.95
C ASN A 325 6.19 -8.42 -4.00
N ILE A 326 5.47 -8.82 -2.96
CA ILE A 326 4.79 -7.95 -2.01
C ILE A 326 5.34 -8.14 -0.60
N GLN A 327 5.22 -7.10 0.22
CA GLN A 327 5.62 -7.10 1.63
C GLN A 327 4.39 -6.82 2.49
N LEU A 328 4.10 -7.64 3.49
CA LEU A 328 2.83 -7.55 4.22
C LEU A 328 2.72 -6.22 4.98
N MET A 329 1.52 -5.64 5.03
CA MET A 329 1.29 -4.31 5.63
C MET A 329 1.72 -4.24 7.11
N LYS A 330 1.71 -5.36 7.84
CA LYS A 330 2.21 -5.49 9.22
C LYS A 330 3.67 -5.08 9.40
N GLU A 331 4.48 -5.07 8.34
CA GLU A 331 5.89 -4.64 8.36
C GLU A 331 6.05 -3.11 8.34
N PHE A 332 4.98 -2.40 7.94
CA PHE A 332 4.96 -0.96 7.71
C PHE A 332 3.96 -0.24 8.61
N ALA A 333 3.10 -0.96 9.33
CA ALA A 333 2.02 -0.38 10.11
C ALA A 333 1.87 -1.04 11.46
N GLN A 334 1.65 -0.22 12.49
CA GLN A 334 1.46 -0.64 13.86
C GLN A 334 0.26 0.03 14.50
N GLY A 335 -0.43 -0.69 15.39
CA GLY A 335 -1.62 -0.22 16.09
C GLY A 335 -1.51 -0.33 17.60
N GLU A 336 -2.49 0.23 18.30
CA GLU A 336 -2.71 -0.06 19.71
C GLU A 336 -3.12 -1.52 19.87
N THR A 337 -2.45 -2.25 20.77
CA THR A 337 -2.86 -3.64 21.07
C THR A 337 -4.03 -3.63 22.03
N GLN A 338 -5.20 -3.98 21.52
CA GLN A 338 -6.42 -4.13 22.30
C GLN A 338 -6.76 -5.61 22.47
N ARG A 339 -7.53 -5.98 23.50
CA ARG A 339 -7.96 -7.37 23.72
C ARG A 339 -9.43 -7.53 23.41
N VAL A 340 -9.81 -8.69 22.90
CA VAL A 340 -11.21 -9.05 22.70
C VAL A 340 -11.90 -9.11 24.06
N ILE A 341 -12.79 -8.15 24.32
CA ILE A 341 -13.74 -8.17 25.43
C ILE A 341 -15.10 -8.56 24.87
N VAL A 342 -15.74 -9.58 25.43
CA VAL A 342 -17.14 -9.93 25.11
C VAL A 342 -18.01 -9.47 26.29
N PRO A 343 -19.17 -8.83 26.06
CA PRO A 343 -20.18 -8.67 27.11
C PRO A 343 -20.62 -10.06 27.59
N SER A 344 -20.92 -10.19 28.88
CA SER A 344 -21.47 -11.41 29.47
C SER A 344 -22.62 -11.98 28.61
N GLY A 345 -22.44 -13.19 28.05
CA GLY A 345 -23.52 -13.96 27.43
C GLY A 345 -23.31 -14.57 26.04
N ILE A 346 -22.18 -14.39 25.34
CA ILE A 346 -21.98 -14.96 23.99
C ILE A 346 -20.76 -15.89 23.96
N THR A 347 -21.01 -17.20 24.12
CA THR A 347 -20.03 -18.27 23.96
C THR A 347 -20.01 -18.74 22.51
N LYS A 348 -19.27 -18.03 21.66
CA LYS A 348 -18.47 -18.57 20.52
C LYS A 348 -17.96 -17.41 19.65
N ILE A 349 -16.71 -17.56 19.20
CA ILE A 349 -15.91 -16.77 18.24
C ILE A 349 -14.77 -15.95 18.89
N ARG A 350 -13.61 -16.62 19.02
CA ARG A 350 -12.33 -16.23 19.63
C ARG A 350 -12.36 -16.13 21.16
N THR A 351 -11.26 -16.52 21.79
CA THR A 351 -11.12 -16.54 23.26
C THR A 351 -11.12 -15.11 23.78
N ILE A 352 -11.89 -14.86 24.85
CA ILE A 352 -11.80 -13.62 25.61
C ILE A 352 -10.32 -13.41 25.96
N GLY A 353 -9.78 -12.23 25.68
CA GLY A 353 -8.38 -11.90 25.94
C GLY A 353 -7.44 -11.95 24.73
N ASP A 354 -7.84 -12.47 23.57
CA ASP A 354 -6.99 -12.46 22.36
C ASP A 354 -6.62 -11.00 21.96
N PRO A 355 -5.33 -10.68 21.72
CA PRO A 355 -4.91 -9.35 21.30
C PRO A 355 -5.26 -9.09 19.83
N TYR A 356 -5.51 -7.84 19.45
CA TYR A 356 -5.59 -7.36 18.06
C TYR A 356 -5.09 -5.92 17.97
N LEU A 357 -4.70 -5.48 16.76
CA LEU A 357 -4.29 -4.10 16.54
C LEU A 357 -5.51 -3.22 16.19
N HIS A 358 -5.58 -2.06 16.83
CA HIS A 358 -6.58 -1.04 16.56
C HIS A 358 -5.92 0.30 16.27
N HIS A 359 -6.61 1.16 15.51
CA HIS A 359 -6.12 2.48 15.12
C HIS A 359 -4.69 2.45 14.54
N SER A 360 -4.35 1.47 13.68
CA SER A 360 -3.03 1.42 13.06
C SER A 360 -2.69 2.66 12.23
N THR A 361 -1.43 3.09 12.34
CA THR A 361 -0.81 4.13 11.50
C THR A 361 0.44 3.55 10.87
N ILE A 362 0.96 4.22 9.85
CA ILE A 362 2.26 3.86 9.26
C ILE A 362 3.34 4.04 10.31
N THR A 363 4.19 3.02 10.45
CA THR A 363 5.39 3.06 11.28
C THR A 363 6.35 4.09 10.67
N PRO A 364 6.82 5.09 11.43
CA PRO A 364 7.75 6.08 10.91
C PRO A 364 9.08 5.46 10.50
N VAL A 365 9.77 6.08 9.53
CA VAL A 365 11.13 5.69 9.15
C VAL A 365 12.19 6.23 10.13
N GLY A 366 11.85 7.25 10.94
CA GLY A 366 12.74 7.93 11.88
C GLY A 366 12.09 8.22 13.23
N ASN A 367 12.23 9.46 13.70
CA ASN A 367 11.89 9.89 15.07
C ASN A 367 10.38 9.95 15.40
N GLY A 368 9.53 9.69 14.42
CA GLY A 368 8.08 9.77 14.50
C GLY A 368 7.54 11.19 14.65
N LEU A 369 8.21 12.19 14.06
CA LEU A 369 7.77 13.59 14.10
C LEU A 369 7.22 14.08 12.77
N HIS A 370 7.86 13.69 11.68
CA HIS A 370 7.36 13.90 10.34
C HIS A 370 6.60 12.66 9.87
N CYS A 371 5.51 12.85 9.14
CA CYS A 371 4.81 11.73 8.51
C CYS A 371 5.72 11.09 7.45
N ASP A 372 5.53 9.79 7.21
CA ASP A 372 6.18 9.14 6.09
C ASP A 372 5.76 9.80 4.76
N THR A 373 6.76 10.06 3.91
CA THR A 373 6.59 10.66 2.59
C THR A 373 7.00 9.71 1.47
N THR A 374 7.38 8.47 1.80
CA THR A 374 7.94 7.50 0.86
C THR A 374 6.93 6.49 0.36
N LEU A 375 5.91 6.18 1.16
CA LEU A 375 4.71 5.47 0.71
C LEU A 375 3.77 6.44 -0.02
N ASN A 376 3.05 5.94 -1.01
CA ASN A 376 1.99 6.70 -1.68
C ASN A 376 0.75 6.82 -0.78
N ASP A 377 -0.07 7.84 -1.01
CA ASP A 377 -1.31 8.04 -0.26
C ASP A 377 -2.31 6.91 -0.59
N PHE A 378 -3.06 6.43 0.39
CA PHE A 378 -4.02 5.32 0.24
C PHE A 378 -5.48 5.81 0.16
N GLY A 379 -5.70 7.12 0.18
CA GLY A 379 -7.03 7.73 0.21
C GLY A 379 -7.91 7.35 -0.98
N ASP A 380 -7.31 7.15 -2.16
CA ASP A 380 -7.98 6.72 -3.39
C ASP A 380 -8.78 5.41 -3.20
N LYS A 381 -8.39 4.57 -2.23
CA LYS A 381 -9.03 3.29 -1.92
C LYS A 381 -10.15 3.40 -0.88
N ALA A 382 -10.42 4.58 -0.32
CA ALA A 382 -11.46 4.77 0.69
C ALA A 382 -12.86 4.43 0.13
N ALA A 383 -13.19 4.95 -1.05
CA ALA A 383 -14.46 4.70 -1.72
C ALA A 383 -14.68 3.21 -2.03
N PHE A 384 -13.63 2.54 -2.51
CA PHE A 384 -13.64 1.09 -2.71
C PHE A 384 -13.83 0.32 -1.40
N SER A 385 -13.17 0.74 -0.32
CA SER A 385 -13.35 0.14 1.01
C SER A 385 -14.81 0.19 1.48
N PHE A 386 -15.49 1.33 1.26
CA PHE A 386 -16.92 1.46 1.53
C PHE A 386 -17.78 0.60 0.63
N LEU A 387 -17.47 0.53 -0.67
CA LEU A 387 -18.21 -0.30 -1.62
C LEU A 387 -18.13 -1.78 -1.23
N CYS A 388 -16.98 -2.25 -0.74
CA CYS A 388 -16.83 -3.59 -0.18
C CYS A 388 -17.58 -3.76 1.15
N ASN A 389 -17.60 -2.71 1.97
CA ASN A 389 -18.18 -2.67 3.32
C ASN A 389 -17.63 -3.76 4.27
N ASP A 390 -16.37 -4.14 4.03
CA ASP A 390 -15.68 -5.16 4.80
C ASP A 390 -15.02 -4.56 6.04
N THR A 391 -15.53 -4.95 7.21
CA THR A 391 -14.97 -4.56 8.51
C THR A 391 -13.55 -5.06 8.77
N ASP A 392 -13.02 -5.95 7.94
CA ASP A 392 -11.66 -6.50 8.01
C ASP A 392 -10.80 -6.07 6.80
N PHE A 393 -11.11 -4.94 6.15
CA PHE A 393 -10.40 -4.44 4.96
C PHE A 393 -8.86 -4.53 5.06
N VAL A 394 -8.25 -4.04 6.15
CA VAL A 394 -6.80 -4.18 6.38
C VAL A 394 -6.44 -5.44 7.20
N GLY A 395 -7.42 -5.96 7.94
CA GLY A 395 -7.26 -7.12 8.82
C GLY A 395 -6.88 -6.76 10.25
N ALA A 396 -7.16 -7.67 11.19
CA ALA A 396 -6.89 -7.48 12.63
C ALA A 396 -5.42 -7.25 13.01
N TYR A 397 -4.49 -7.67 12.15
CA TYR A 397 -3.04 -7.54 12.34
C TYR A 397 -2.34 -6.99 11.08
N ASN A 398 -3.02 -6.14 10.31
CA ASN A 398 -2.45 -5.52 9.09
C ASN A 398 -1.96 -6.56 8.07
N GLN A 399 -2.76 -7.59 7.81
CA GLN A 399 -2.32 -8.79 7.10
C GLN A 399 -3.09 -9.07 5.81
N ASN A 400 -4.22 -8.38 5.58
CA ASN A 400 -5.06 -8.61 4.40
C ASN A 400 -4.67 -7.72 3.22
N LYS A 401 -3.68 -6.84 3.42
CA LYS A 401 -3.11 -5.92 2.42
C LYS A 401 -1.59 -5.94 2.54
N ALA A 402 -0.92 -5.51 1.48
CA ALA A 402 0.54 -5.49 1.39
C ALA A 402 1.03 -4.19 0.74
N ILE A 403 2.34 -3.98 0.74
CA ILE A 403 3.02 -2.94 -0.01
C ILE A 403 3.77 -3.60 -1.16
N ILE A 404 3.65 -3.03 -2.36
CA ILE A 404 4.43 -3.40 -3.54
C ILE A 404 5.44 -2.30 -3.86
N ARG A 405 6.65 -2.69 -4.31
CA ARG A 405 7.78 -1.79 -4.62
C ARG A 405 8.17 -0.84 -3.47
N GLY A 406 7.78 -1.14 -2.24
CA GLY A 406 8.03 -0.27 -1.07
C GLY A 406 7.27 1.06 -1.10
N LYS A 407 6.18 1.19 -1.89
CA LYS A 407 5.44 2.45 -2.08
C LYS A 407 3.92 2.32 -2.07
N ASP A 408 3.38 1.34 -2.79
CA ASP A 408 1.96 1.29 -3.15
C ASP A 408 1.20 0.24 -2.33
N LEU A 409 -0.03 0.56 -1.91
CA LEU A 409 -0.91 -0.41 -1.27
C LEU A 409 -1.43 -1.42 -2.30
N TYR A 410 -1.12 -2.69 -2.06
CA TYR A 410 -1.48 -3.84 -2.89
C TYR A 410 -2.64 -4.63 -2.27
N ILE A 411 -3.68 -4.86 -3.07
CA ILE A 411 -4.93 -5.52 -2.68
C ILE A 411 -4.92 -6.98 -3.16
N PHE A 412 -4.94 -7.93 -2.24
CA PHE A 412 -4.93 -9.37 -2.59
C PHE A 412 -5.90 -10.23 -1.79
N ASP A 413 -6.53 -9.66 -0.78
CA ASP A 413 -7.56 -10.30 0.03
C ASP A 413 -8.62 -9.24 0.33
N GLN A 414 -9.75 -9.29 -0.38
CA GLN A 414 -10.86 -8.35 -0.21
C GLN A 414 -12.18 -9.01 -0.60
N VAL A 415 -13.25 -8.77 0.16
CA VAL A 415 -14.57 -9.33 -0.11
C VAL A 415 -15.62 -8.21 -0.17
N ILE A 416 -16.64 -8.36 -1.03
CA ILE A 416 -17.86 -7.53 -0.97
C ILE A 416 -18.87 -8.18 -0.03
N MET A 417 -19.24 -7.45 1.01
CA MET A 417 -20.25 -7.88 1.97
C MET A 417 -21.65 -7.73 1.36
N SER A 418 -22.54 -8.71 1.59
CA SER A 418 -23.94 -8.64 1.15
C SER A 418 -24.85 -7.81 2.06
N SER A 419 -24.30 -7.20 3.11
CA SER A 419 -25.05 -6.39 4.06
C SER A 419 -24.16 -5.29 4.61
N ASP A 420 -24.73 -4.12 4.80
CA ASP A 420 -23.99 -2.97 5.32
C ASP A 420 -23.79 -3.08 6.83
N LYS A 421 -22.56 -2.79 7.23
CA LYS A 421 -22.14 -2.57 8.61
C LYS A 421 -21.65 -1.14 8.83
N MET A 422 -21.30 -0.45 7.75
CA MET A 422 -20.69 0.88 7.76
C MET A 422 -21.34 1.80 6.71
N ASP A 423 -21.41 3.09 7.02
CA ASP A 423 -21.78 4.20 6.14
C ASP A 423 -20.57 5.11 5.92
N PHE A 424 -20.66 6.02 4.95
CA PHE A 424 -19.76 7.16 4.87
C PHE A 424 -20.28 8.37 5.66
N ASP A 425 -19.35 9.11 6.27
CA ASP A 425 -19.59 10.46 6.77
C ASP A 425 -18.89 11.53 5.91
N THR A 426 -19.09 12.80 6.24
CA THR A 426 -18.55 13.97 5.55
C THR A 426 -17.02 14.05 5.53
N ARG A 427 -16.30 13.21 6.29
CA ARG A 427 -14.84 13.10 6.26
C ARG A 427 -14.35 12.04 5.26
N LEU A 428 -15.28 11.45 4.50
CA LEU A 428 -15.04 10.28 3.66
C LEU A 428 -14.45 9.12 4.47
N SER A 429 -14.95 8.96 5.69
CA SER A 429 -14.52 7.92 6.63
C SER A 429 -15.67 6.97 6.95
N MET A 430 -15.37 5.71 7.20
CA MET A 430 -16.38 4.68 7.43
C MET A 430 -16.89 4.72 8.88
N ILE A 431 -18.18 4.99 9.05
CA ILE A 431 -18.87 4.99 10.34
C ILE A 431 -19.80 3.77 10.48
N PRO A 432 -19.96 3.16 11.66
CA PRO A 432 -20.81 1.97 11.83
C PRO A 432 -22.30 2.32 11.75
N THR A 433 -23.09 1.41 11.20
CA THR A 433 -24.56 1.54 11.08
C THR A 433 -25.30 0.84 12.22
N GLY A 434 -26.34 1.49 12.77
CA GLY A 434 -27.28 0.93 13.75
C GLY A 434 -26.84 1.01 15.23
N VAL A 435 -27.74 0.62 16.15
CA VAL A 435 -27.55 0.65 17.63
C VAL A 435 -26.72 -0.56 18.14
N LYS A 436 -26.15 -1.36 17.23
CA LYS A 436 -25.45 -2.60 17.61
C LYS A 436 -24.21 -2.25 18.44
N ARG A 437 -24.25 -2.63 19.72
CA ARG A 437 -23.19 -2.48 20.73
C ARG A 437 -21.80 -2.71 20.12
N HIS A 438 -20.85 -1.89 20.58
CA HIS A 438 -19.41 -1.89 20.25
C HIS A 438 -18.82 -3.29 20.09
N SER A 439 -18.99 -3.90 18.91
CA SER A 439 -18.26 -5.11 18.56
C SER A 439 -16.92 -4.67 17.99
N ARG A 440 -15.88 -5.47 18.24
CA ARG A 440 -14.54 -5.33 17.63
C ARG A 440 -14.54 -5.14 16.10
N HIS A 441 -15.62 -5.55 15.41
CA HIS A 441 -15.81 -5.37 13.97
C HIS A 441 -16.49 -4.03 13.65
N ASN A 442 -17.38 -3.56 14.53
CA ASN A 442 -18.07 -2.27 14.40
C ASN A 442 -17.17 -1.10 14.82
N GLN A 443 -16.05 -1.31 15.51
CA GLN A 443 -15.10 -0.23 15.78
C GLN A 443 -14.17 0.06 14.59
N GLY A 444 -14.16 -0.82 13.57
CA GLY A 444 -13.34 -0.68 12.35
C GLY A 444 -11.89 -1.08 12.61
N ARG A 445 -11.54 -2.34 12.37
CA ARG A 445 -10.16 -2.81 12.53
C ARG A 445 -9.24 -2.12 11.52
N ASN A 446 -8.22 -1.42 12.01
CA ASN A 446 -7.13 -0.83 11.22
C ASN A 446 -7.53 -0.03 9.97
N ARG A 447 -8.80 0.40 9.88
CA ARG A 447 -9.31 1.29 8.83
C ARG A 447 -8.61 2.65 8.86
N SER A 448 -8.06 3.00 10.01
CA SER A 448 -7.25 4.20 10.19
C SER A 448 -6.13 4.28 9.16
N LEU A 449 -5.57 3.18 8.64
CA LEU A 449 -4.54 3.27 7.59
C LEU A 449 -5.06 3.86 6.26
N ILE A 450 -6.34 3.69 5.96
CA ILE A 450 -7.00 4.27 4.78
C ILE A 450 -7.67 5.60 5.14
N GLU A 451 -8.15 5.76 6.38
CA GLU A 451 -8.77 7.00 6.82
C GLU A 451 -7.74 8.11 7.15
N ASP A 452 -6.52 7.71 7.50
CA ASP A 452 -5.29 8.51 7.69
C ASP A 452 -4.64 8.81 6.32
N SER A 453 -5.43 9.41 5.45
CA SER A 453 -5.12 9.74 4.07
C SER A 453 -5.66 11.12 3.76
N SER A 454 -5.08 11.80 2.75
CA SER A 454 -5.51 13.15 2.41
C SER A 454 -6.99 13.17 2.03
N PHE A 455 -7.66 14.27 2.36
CA PHE A 455 -9.04 14.48 1.94
C PHE A 455 -9.13 14.54 0.42
N ASP A 456 -8.15 15.17 -0.24
CA ASP A 456 -8.03 15.19 -1.70
C ASP A 456 -8.01 13.78 -2.29
N ALA A 457 -7.08 12.90 -1.88
CA ALA A 457 -7.00 11.55 -2.44
C ALA A 457 -8.29 10.74 -2.18
N LYS A 458 -8.93 10.92 -1.01
CA LYS A 458 -10.21 10.27 -0.73
C LYS A 458 -11.34 10.80 -1.62
N PHE A 459 -11.38 12.10 -1.84
CA PHE A 459 -12.39 12.76 -2.66
C PHE A 459 -12.26 12.35 -4.12
N ASP A 460 -11.03 12.32 -4.64
CA ASP A 460 -10.70 11.83 -5.98
C ASP A 460 -11.05 10.34 -6.13
N GLY A 461 -10.77 9.52 -5.11
CA GLY A 461 -11.18 8.11 -5.07
C GLY A 461 -12.68 7.90 -5.17
N VAL A 462 -13.49 8.79 -4.59
CA VAL A 462 -14.96 8.76 -4.75
C VAL A 462 -15.37 9.11 -6.18
N ILE A 463 -14.81 10.18 -6.75
CA ILE A 463 -15.09 10.57 -8.13
C ILE A 463 -14.74 9.44 -9.09
N HIS A 464 -13.55 8.85 -8.93
CA HIS A 464 -13.07 7.73 -9.74
C HIS A 464 -13.99 6.53 -9.64
N LEU A 465 -14.47 6.19 -8.43
CA LEU A 465 -15.42 5.10 -8.24
C LEU A 465 -16.76 5.36 -8.94
N LEU A 466 -17.29 6.59 -8.83
CA LEU A 466 -18.56 6.96 -9.47
C LEU A 466 -18.46 6.92 -11.00
N ASN A 467 -17.36 7.40 -11.56
CA ASN A 467 -17.10 7.35 -13.00
C ASN A 467 -16.97 5.91 -13.53
N ASN A 468 -16.65 4.94 -12.67
CA ASN A 468 -16.54 3.52 -13.03
C ASN A 468 -17.79 2.69 -12.67
N GLN A 469 -18.90 3.33 -12.26
CA GLN A 469 -20.12 2.62 -11.86
C GLN A 469 -20.69 1.74 -12.97
N GLU A 470 -20.71 2.22 -14.21
CA GLU A 470 -21.26 1.48 -15.35
C GLU A 470 -20.39 0.26 -15.69
N ARG A 471 -19.07 0.41 -15.73
CA ARG A 471 -18.10 -0.70 -15.91
C ARG A 471 -18.27 -1.78 -14.84
N ILE A 472 -18.43 -1.38 -13.57
CA ILE A 472 -18.68 -2.32 -12.47
C ILE A 472 -20.02 -3.06 -12.68
N ASN A 473 -21.07 -2.35 -13.09
CA ASN A 473 -22.38 -2.96 -13.35
C ASN A 473 -22.34 -3.95 -14.50
N ALA A 474 -21.69 -3.60 -15.59
CA ALA A 474 -21.56 -4.45 -16.76
C ALA A 474 -20.67 -5.68 -16.48
N MET A 475 -19.62 -5.56 -15.66
CA MET A 475 -18.89 -6.72 -15.12
C MET A 475 -19.82 -7.65 -14.32
N MET A 476 -20.69 -7.10 -13.47
CA MET A 476 -21.64 -7.89 -12.69
C MET A 476 -22.69 -8.59 -13.57
N ASP A 477 -23.17 -7.92 -14.63
CA ASP A 477 -24.07 -8.53 -15.61
C ASP A 477 -23.42 -9.70 -16.34
N ASN A 478 -22.17 -9.53 -16.78
CA ASN A 478 -21.40 -10.60 -17.40
C ASN A 478 -21.21 -11.81 -16.49
N ILE A 479 -21.03 -11.62 -15.17
CA ILE A 479 -20.98 -12.72 -14.20
C ILE A 479 -22.31 -13.49 -14.19
N ILE A 480 -23.43 -12.77 -14.11
CA ILE A 480 -24.77 -13.37 -14.03
C ILE A 480 -25.07 -14.14 -15.33
N GLU A 481 -24.82 -13.54 -16.49
CA GLU A 481 -25.02 -14.15 -17.81
C GLU A 481 -24.17 -15.41 -18.01
N THR A 482 -22.93 -15.40 -17.50
CA THR A 482 -22.04 -16.56 -17.56
C THR A 482 -22.58 -17.72 -16.72
N HIS A 483 -23.09 -17.43 -15.52
CA HIS A 483 -23.75 -18.47 -14.71
C HIS A 483 -25.00 -19.01 -15.39
N ASP A 484 -25.81 -18.15 -16.01
CA ASP A 484 -27.00 -18.57 -16.76
C ASP A 484 -26.67 -19.46 -17.97
N SER A 485 -25.63 -19.10 -18.71
CA SER A 485 -25.15 -19.88 -19.85
C SER A 485 -24.66 -21.25 -19.40
N ASN A 486 -23.88 -21.30 -18.32
CA ASN A 486 -23.40 -22.54 -17.72
C ASN A 486 -24.55 -23.41 -17.20
N LEU A 487 -25.56 -22.82 -16.54
CA LEU A 487 -26.75 -23.54 -16.08
C LEU A 487 -27.52 -24.20 -17.24
N LYS A 488 -27.69 -23.48 -18.36
CA LYS A 488 -28.33 -24.02 -19.56
C LYS A 488 -27.53 -25.20 -20.13
N SER A 489 -26.22 -25.06 -20.26
CA SER A 489 -25.33 -26.13 -20.75
C SER A 489 -25.36 -27.37 -19.85
N THR A 490 -25.20 -27.18 -18.53
CA THR A 490 -25.26 -28.27 -17.55
C THR A 490 -26.61 -28.98 -17.57
N GLN A 491 -27.74 -28.25 -17.68
CA GLN A 491 -29.07 -28.86 -17.77
C GLN A 491 -29.24 -29.68 -19.06
N GLN A 492 -28.70 -29.21 -20.19
CA GLN A 492 -28.73 -29.96 -21.46
C GLN A 492 -27.94 -31.26 -21.37
N GLU A 493 -26.76 -31.26 -20.72
CA GLU A 493 -25.98 -32.48 -20.48
C GLU A 493 -26.74 -33.46 -19.57
N ILE A 494 -27.35 -32.97 -18.47
CA ILE A 494 -28.16 -33.79 -17.56
C ILE A 494 -29.33 -34.45 -18.31
N ASN A 495 -30.07 -33.66 -19.11
CA ASN A 495 -31.19 -34.17 -19.89
C ASN A 495 -30.74 -35.24 -20.89
N SER A 496 -29.59 -35.03 -21.54
CA SER A 496 -29.03 -36.00 -22.49
C SER A 496 -28.62 -37.31 -21.82
N LEU A 497 -28.04 -37.27 -20.61
CA LEU A 497 -27.69 -38.47 -19.86
C LEU A 497 -28.93 -39.23 -19.37
N ASN A 498 -29.97 -38.52 -18.92
CA ASN A 498 -31.22 -39.13 -18.45
C ASN A 498 -32.00 -39.85 -19.56
N GLN A 499 -31.72 -39.58 -20.84
CA GLN A 499 -32.32 -40.29 -21.98
C GLN A 499 -31.64 -41.64 -22.27
N ILE A 500 -30.48 -41.92 -21.64
CA ILE A 500 -29.74 -43.17 -21.85
C ILE A 500 -30.14 -44.18 -20.76
N GLU A 501 -30.83 -45.25 -21.12
CA GLU A 501 -31.10 -46.36 -20.19
C GLU A 501 -30.66 -47.72 -20.76
N PRO A 502 -29.92 -48.55 -19.97
CA PRO A 502 -29.41 -48.30 -18.62
C PRO A 502 -28.11 -47.47 -18.60
N LEU A 503 -27.97 -46.59 -17.61
CA LEU A 503 -26.73 -45.82 -17.38
C LEU A 503 -25.58 -46.73 -16.90
N GLY A 504 -24.45 -46.67 -17.60
CA GLY A 504 -23.19 -47.23 -17.12
C GLY A 504 -22.64 -46.49 -15.89
N ARG A 505 -21.68 -47.10 -15.19
CA ARG A 505 -21.09 -46.54 -13.95
C ARG A 505 -20.51 -45.13 -14.15
N LYS A 506 -19.73 -44.92 -15.23
CA LYS A 506 -19.14 -43.61 -15.55
C LYS A 506 -20.20 -42.55 -15.81
N GLN A 507 -21.29 -42.91 -16.48
CA GLN A 507 -22.40 -41.99 -16.74
C GLN A 507 -23.14 -41.62 -15.46
N LYS A 508 -23.33 -42.57 -14.53
CA LYS A 508 -23.89 -42.28 -13.19
C LYS A 508 -23.02 -41.32 -12.40
N GLU A 509 -21.70 -41.55 -12.38
CA GLU A 509 -20.73 -40.66 -11.72
C GLU A 509 -20.76 -39.25 -12.34
N ARG A 510 -20.84 -39.13 -13.67
CA ARG A 510 -20.98 -37.85 -14.37
C ARG A 510 -22.31 -37.15 -14.07
N LEU A 511 -23.42 -37.88 -14.02
CA LEU A 511 -24.74 -37.33 -13.70
C LEU A 511 -24.78 -36.75 -12.28
N THR A 512 -24.22 -37.46 -11.30
CA THR A 512 -24.07 -36.96 -9.92
C THR A 512 -23.25 -35.67 -9.91
N PHE A 513 -22.09 -35.66 -10.57
CA PHE A 513 -21.24 -34.47 -10.67
C PHE A 513 -21.97 -33.27 -11.29
N LEU A 514 -22.68 -33.46 -12.40
CA LEU A 514 -23.42 -32.39 -13.07
C LEU A 514 -24.56 -31.84 -12.21
N THR A 515 -25.25 -32.72 -11.47
CA THR A 515 -26.32 -32.33 -10.54
C THR A 515 -25.77 -31.47 -9.38
N GLU A 516 -24.62 -31.86 -8.82
CA GLU A 516 -23.93 -31.06 -7.80
C GLU A 516 -23.46 -29.71 -8.35
N GLN A 517 -22.86 -29.70 -9.55
CA GLN A 517 -22.41 -28.48 -10.22
C GLN A 517 -23.59 -27.52 -10.50
N GLN A 518 -24.74 -28.03 -10.94
CA GLN A 518 -25.94 -27.24 -11.14
C GLN A 518 -26.40 -26.57 -9.84
N GLY A 519 -26.42 -27.33 -8.74
CA GLY A 519 -26.76 -26.81 -7.41
C GLY A 519 -25.83 -25.68 -6.95
N GLU A 520 -24.53 -25.76 -7.28
CA GLU A 520 -23.57 -24.70 -7.00
C GLU A 520 -23.75 -23.47 -7.89
N LEU A 521 -23.97 -23.65 -9.21
CA LEU A 521 -24.22 -22.56 -10.14
C LEU A 521 -25.45 -21.74 -9.77
N LEU A 522 -26.54 -22.39 -9.33
CA LEU A 522 -27.74 -21.70 -8.85
C LEU A 522 -27.46 -20.79 -7.63
N LYS A 523 -26.62 -21.26 -6.69
CA LYS A 523 -26.23 -20.44 -5.53
C LYS A 523 -25.38 -19.24 -5.95
N LEU A 524 -24.41 -19.45 -6.85
CA LEU A 524 -23.51 -18.41 -7.33
C LEU A 524 -24.24 -17.34 -8.13
N LYS A 525 -25.19 -17.73 -9.00
CA LYS A 525 -26.04 -16.78 -9.74
C LYS A 525 -26.82 -15.88 -8.79
N LYS A 526 -27.56 -16.47 -7.85
CA LYS A 526 -28.37 -15.72 -6.87
C LYS A 526 -27.52 -14.79 -6.02
N ASP A 527 -26.32 -15.24 -5.65
CA ASP A 527 -25.36 -14.42 -4.93
C ASP A 527 -24.89 -13.23 -5.78
N ALA A 528 -24.55 -13.44 -7.05
CA ALA A 528 -24.13 -12.37 -7.96
C ALA A 528 -25.24 -11.30 -8.13
N GLU A 529 -26.50 -11.72 -8.32
CA GLU A 529 -27.66 -10.81 -8.37
C GLU A 529 -27.80 -10.00 -7.06
N THR A 530 -27.67 -10.67 -5.91
CA THR A 530 -27.75 -10.03 -4.58
C THR A 530 -26.63 -9.01 -4.39
N ILE A 531 -25.42 -9.36 -4.79
CA ILE A 531 -24.25 -8.48 -4.70
C ILE A 531 -24.39 -7.28 -5.63
N LYS A 532 -24.87 -7.48 -6.88
CA LYS A 532 -25.15 -6.37 -7.80
C LYS A 532 -26.15 -5.39 -7.20
N GLY A 533 -27.26 -5.89 -6.65
CA GLY A 533 -28.25 -5.06 -5.96
C GLY A 533 -27.67 -4.28 -4.77
N THR A 534 -26.78 -4.93 -4.02
CA THR A 534 -26.09 -4.31 -2.87
C THR A 534 -25.11 -3.21 -3.31
N ILE A 535 -24.33 -3.45 -4.37
CA ILE A 535 -23.41 -2.47 -4.97
C ILE A 535 -24.19 -1.24 -5.43
N ASN A 536 -25.27 -1.40 -6.17
CA ASN A 536 -26.08 -0.29 -6.66
C ASN A 536 -26.74 0.49 -5.53
N ASN A 537 -27.29 -0.19 -4.52
CA ASN A 537 -27.82 0.49 -3.34
C ASN A 537 -26.73 1.30 -2.60
N ARG A 538 -25.48 0.83 -2.58
CA ARG A 538 -24.36 1.58 -1.98
C ARG A 538 -24.00 2.82 -2.80
N PHE A 539 -24.03 2.76 -4.12
CA PHE A 539 -23.89 3.94 -4.98
C PHE A 539 -24.97 4.98 -4.66
N ASP A 540 -26.23 4.55 -4.59
CA ASP A 540 -27.37 5.45 -4.37
C ASP A 540 -27.35 6.09 -2.96
N THR A 541 -26.90 5.33 -1.95
CA THR A 541 -26.98 5.75 -0.54
C THR A 541 -25.68 6.31 0.02
N MET A 542 -24.60 6.35 -0.77
CA MET A 542 -23.26 6.76 -0.36
C MET A 542 -23.24 8.09 0.41
N PHE A 543 -24.04 9.05 -0.07
CA PHE A 543 -24.06 10.43 0.44
C PHE A 543 -25.21 10.72 1.41
N LYS A 544 -25.87 9.70 1.98
CA LYS A 544 -27.02 9.94 2.87
C LYS A 544 -26.70 10.76 4.13
N ASN A 545 -25.43 10.81 4.55
CA ASN A 545 -24.95 11.58 5.69
C ASN A 545 -24.29 12.91 5.30
N PHE A 546 -24.32 13.29 4.02
CA PHE A 546 -23.72 14.52 3.51
C PHE A 546 -24.69 15.71 3.63
N PRO A 547 -24.18 16.95 3.58
CA PRO A 547 -25.03 18.13 3.51
C PRO A 547 -25.94 18.10 2.29
N SER A 548 -27.09 18.77 2.40
CA SER A 548 -27.89 19.10 1.21
C SER A 548 -27.11 20.08 0.31
N MET A 549 -27.28 19.93 -1.01
CA MET A 549 -26.72 20.83 -2.02
C MET A 549 -27.88 21.56 -2.70
N ASN A 550 -27.86 22.90 -2.68
CA ASN A 550 -28.91 23.74 -3.30
C ASN A 550 -30.33 23.30 -2.90
N LYS A 551 -30.51 22.98 -1.61
CA LYS A 551 -31.76 22.50 -0.97
C LYS A 551 -32.24 21.11 -1.39
N ALA A 552 -31.46 20.37 -2.18
CA ALA A 552 -31.71 18.97 -2.51
C ALA A 552 -30.81 18.04 -1.67
N PRO A 553 -31.27 16.83 -1.29
CA PRO A 553 -30.40 15.81 -0.72
C PRO A 553 -29.24 15.50 -1.66
N MET A 554 -28.05 15.24 -1.10
CA MET A 554 -26.87 14.89 -1.91
C MET A 554 -27.10 13.56 -2.63
N THR A 555 -26.95 13.57 -3.95
CA THR A 555 -26.94 12.38 -4.83
C THR A 555 -25.58 12.26 -5.51
N PRO A 556 -25.20 11.08 -6.05
CA PRO A 556 -23.95 10.95 -6.81
C PRO A 556 -23.82 11.93 -7.98
N ALA A 557 -24.90 12.16 -8.73
CA ALA A 557 -24.90 13.12 -9.83
C ALA A 557 -24.69 14.57 -9.35
N LEU A 558 -25.31 14.97 -8.23
CA LEU A 558 -25.09 16.29 -7.64
C LEU A 558 -23.66 16.43 -7.09
N PHE A 559 -23.13 15.38 -6.47
CA PHE A 559 -21.77 15.36 -5.97
C PHE A 559 -20.75 15.58 -7.08
N LEU A 560 -20.85 14.84 -8.20
CA LEU A 560 -19.96 15.00 -9.35
C LEU A 560 -20.06 16.38 -9.99
N LYS A 561 -21.28 16.92 -10.12
CA LYS A 561 -21.55 18.22 -10.72
C LYS A 561 -20.96 19.38 -9.92
N HIS A 562 -21.01 19.30 -8.59
CA HIS A 562 -20.63 20.39 -7.67
C HIS A 562 -19.39 20.05 -6.85
N LYS A 563 -18.54 19.17 -7.36
CA LYS A 563 -17.38 18.61 -6.65
C LYS A 563 -16.40 19.71 -6.18
N ASP A 564 -16.23 20.76 -6.98
CA ASP A 564 -15.30 21.87 -6.73
C ASP A 564 -15.78 22.81 -5.62
N GLU A 565 -17.10 22.88 -5.37
CA GLU A 565 -17.67 23.60 -4.23
C GLU A 565 -17.76 22.73 -2.97
N ILE A 566 -18.10 21.44 -3.13
CA ILE A 566 -18.30 20.52 -2.00
C ILE A 566 -16.97 20.25 -1.29
N LYS A 567 -15.89 20.00 -2.05
CA LYS A 567 -14.59 19.65 -1.46
C LYS A 567 -14.10 20.67 -0.43
N PRO A 568 -13.87 21.95 -0.77
CA PRO A 568 -13.35 22.92 0.19
C PRO A 568 -14.34 23.25 1.32
N ALA A 569 -15.65 23.10 1.10
CA ALA A 569 -16.64 23.20 2.18
C ALA A 569 -16.45 22.09 3.23
N LEU A 570 -16.27 20.84 2.80
CA LEU A 570 -16.04 19.72 3.71
C LEU A 570 -14.65 19.75 4.36
N GLU A 571 -13.63 20.30 3.68
CA GLU A 571 -12.33 20.59 4.31
C GLU A 571 -12.47 21.61 5.43
N LEU A 572 -13.23 22.70 5.22
CA LEU A 572 -13.52 23.66 6.28
C LEU A 572 -14.26 23.00 7.44
N GLU A 573 -15.26 22.14 7.17
CA GLU A 573 -15.92 21.35 8.21
C GLU A 573 -14.90 20.52 9.02
N LYS A 574 -14.01 19.81 8.35
CA LYS A 574 -12.95 19.00 8.98
C LYS A 574 -12.07 19.87 9.89
N LEU A 575 -11.58 21.01 9.42
CA LEU A 575 -10.72 21.93 10.19
C LEU A 575 -11.44 22.51 11.41
N VAL A 576 -12.73 22.83 11.27
CA VAL A 576 -13.60 23.29 12.38
C VAL A 576 -13.78 22.21 13.45
N ASN A 577 -13.35 20.97 13.21
CA ASN A 577 -13.32 19.89 14.20
C ASN A 577 -11.91 19.62 14.78
N ASN A 578 -10.92 20.53 14.60
CA ASN A 578 -9.56 20.49 15.20
C ASN A 578 -8.88 19.14 14.94
N PRO A 579 -8.50 18.85 13.69
CA PRO A 579 -7.65 17.72 13.39
C PRO A 579 -6.42 17.64 14.34
N VAL A 580 -5.79 16.47 14.45
CA VAL A 580 -4.54 16.32 15.20
C VAL A 580 -3.51 15.63 14.32
N LEU A 581 -2.23 15.99 14.48
CA LEU A 581 -1.12 15.39 13.71
C LEU A 581 -0.59 14.11 14.35
N PHE A 582 -0.91 13.90 15.62
CA PHE A 582 -0.45 12.78 16.42
C PHE A 582 -1.65 12.24 17.20
N SER A 583 -1.71 10.93 17.40
CA SER A 583 -2.63 10.30 18.34
C SER A 583 -2.29 10.69 19.78
N ASP A 584 -3.22 10.46 20.72
CA ASP A 584 -2.97 10.72 22.15
C ASP A 584 -1.78 9.90 22.69
N ASP A 585 -1.46 8.74 22.09
CA ASP A 585 -0.28 7.91 22.42
C ASP A 585 1.01 8.32 21.69
N GLY A 586 0.97 9.37 20.87
CA GLY A 586 2.16 9.98 20.24
C GLY A 586 2.55 9.42 18.88
N ARG A 587 1.77 8.51 18.29
CA ARG A 587 2.00 8.02 16.92
C ARG A 587 1.62 9.10 15.91
N PRO A 588 2.42 9.35 14.87
CA PRO A 588 2.08 10.32 13.84
C PRO A 588 0.95 9.80 12.95
N TYR A 589 0.06 10.70 12.56
CA TYR A 589 -0.86 10.51 11.45
C TYR A 589 -0.21 11.00 10.17
N ARG A 590 -0.40 10.29 9.06
CA ARG A 590 0.02 10.76 7.73
C ARG A 590 -0.76 11.99 7.31
N HIS A 591 -2.08 11.97 7.45
CA HIS A 591 -3.00 13.10 7.23
C HIS A 591 -3.84 13.31 8.48
N PRO A 592 -4.14 14.55 8.89
CA PRO A 592 -4.70 14.78 10.21
C PRO A 592 -6.07 14.09 10.30
N TRP A 593 -6.12 12.96 11.01
CA TRP A 593 -7.32 12.18 11.23
C TRP A 593 -7.85 12.53 12.60
N THR A 594 -9.15 12.79 12.70
CA THR A 594 -9.78 13.12 13.98
C THR A 594 -10.92 12.20 14.35
N THR A 595 -11.35 12.38 15.59
CA THR A 595 -12.66 11.96 16.05
C THR A 595 -13.77 12.50 15.13
N ARG A 596 -14.98 11.95 15.28
CA ARG A 596 -16.09 12.29 14.39
C ARG A 596 -16.45 13.77 14.47
N ASN A 597 -16.82 14.34 13.33
CA ASN A 597 -17.28 15.73 13.27
C ASN A 597 -18.54 15.91 14.12
N SER A 598 -18.40 16.76 15.13
CA SER A 598 -19.50 17.21 16.02
C SER A 598 -20.18 18.45 15.44
N ILE A 599 -19.38 19.33 14.83
CA ILE A 599 -19.85 20.48 14.06
C ILE A 599 -19.87 20.05 12.59
N ARG A 600 -21.05 20.03 11.98
CA ARG A 600 -21.25 19.59 10.60
C ARG A 600 -21.80 20.71 9.74
N ILE A 601 -21.48 20.72 8.47
CA ILE A 601 -22.24 21.48 7.48
C ILE A 601 -23.48 20.66 7.14
N THR A 602 -24.66 21.28 7.22
CA THR A 602 -25.95 20.64 6.95
C THR A 602 -26.51 21.05 5.58
N ALA A 603 -26.09 22.20 5.06
CA ALA A 603 -26.47 22.69 3.75
C ALA A 603 -25.36 23.52 3.11
N ILE A 604 -25.17 23.31 1.80
CA ILE A 604 -24.31 24.09 0.92
C ILE A 604 -25.24 24.69 -0.15
N GLU A 605 -25.27 26.02 -0.26
CA GLU A 605 -26.04 26.71 -1.29
C GLU A 605 -25.15 27.67 -2.09
N GLU A 606 -25.27 27.61 -3.40
CA GLU A 606 -24.65 28.58 -4.30
C GLU A 606 -25.52 29.84 -4.43
N SER A 607 -24.87 31.01 -4.40
CA SER A 607 -25.53 32.30 -4.52
C SER A 607 -24.64 33.26 -5.32
N GLY A 608 -24.67 33.11 -6.64
CA GLY A 608 -23.73 33.79 -7.55
C GLY A 608 -22.29 33.39 -7.24
N GLU A 609 -21.42 34.39 -7.07
CA GLU A 609 -20.01 34.20 -6.68
C GLU A 609 -19.79 33.77 -5.22
N ASN A 610 -20.86 33.61 -4.43
CA ASN A 610 -20.76 33.26 -3.02
C ASN A 610 -21.29 31.84 -2.74
N MET A 611 -20.68 31.21 -1.75
CA MET A 611 -21.14 30.00 -1.11
C MET A 611 -21.77 30.32 0.24
N ARG A 612 -22.91 29.67 0.53
CA ARG A 612 -23.59 29.73 1.82
C ARG A 612 -23.45 28.38 2.50
N LEU A 613 -22.59 28.30 3.52
CA LEU A 613 -22.30 27.09 4.27
C LEU A 613 -23.03 27.14 5.61
N THR A 614 -24.07 26.34 5.78
CA THR A 614 -24.86 26.30 7.02
C THR A 614 -24.33 25.21 7.95
N PHE A 615 -23.87 25.60 9.14
CA PHE A 615 -23.35 24.67 10.13
C PHE A 615 -24.44 24.23 11.12
N SER A 616 -24.29 23.04 11.71
CA SER A 616 -25.09 22.58 12.84
C SER A 616 -24.90 23.49 14.05
N GLU A 617 -23.67 23.97 14.25
CA GLU A 617 -23.32 24.97 15.25
C GLU A 617 -22.21 25.89 14.70
N PHE A 618 -22.37 27.20 14.82
CA PHE A 618 -21.39 28.17 14.32
C PHE A 618 -20.41 28.64 15.40
N LYS A 619 -19.22 28.01 15.45
CA LYS A 619 -18.12 28.43 16.34
C LYS A 619 -17.32 29.59 15.73
N ARG A 620 -17.81 30.82 15.91
CA ARG A 620 -17.27 32.04 15.28
C ARG A 620 -15.76 32.20 15.42
N GLU A 621 -15.21 32.16 16.63
CA GLU A 621 -13.77 32.37 16.86
C GLU A 621 -12.91 31.34 16.12
N ARG A 622 -13.36 30.08 16.11
CA ARG A 622 -12.65 28.96 15.48
C ARG A 622 -12.64 29.09 13.97
N ILE A 623 -13.80 29.33 13.36
CA ILE A 623 -13.93 29.54 11.91
C ILE A 623 -13.07 30.73 11.47
N ILE A 624 -13.16 31.88 12.16
CA ILE A 624 -12.36 33.06 11.81
C ILE A 624 -10.85 32.78 11.90
N ASN A 625 -10.40 32.05 12.92
CA ASN A 625 -8.99 31.73 13.06
C ASN A 625 -8.51 30.78 11.95
N ILE A 626 -9.32 29.80 11.56
CA ILE A 626 -9.03 28.91 10.42
C ILE A 626 -8.90 29.71 9.13
N LEU A 627 -9.91 30.53 8.81
CA LEU A 627 -9.93 31.39 7.61
C LEU A 627 -8.69 32.32 7.58
N ARG A 628 -8.38 32.98 8.70
CA ARG A 628 -7.17 33.83 8.80
C ARG A 628 -5.89 33.03 8.56
N SER A 629 -5.80 31.81 9.09
CA SER A 629 -4.60 30.96 8.97
C SER A 629 -4.42 30.44 7.54
N ALA A 630 -5.53 30.19 6.83
CA ALA A 630 -5.55 29.86 5.41
C ALA A 630 -5.16 31.06 4.51
N GLY A 631 -5.23 32.29 5.02
CA GLY A 631 -4.98 33.50 4.22
C GLY A 631 -6.22 34.09 3.55
N VAL A 632 -7.42 33.67 3.97
CA VAL A 632 -8.70 34.18 3.46
C VAL A 632 -8.91 35.64 3.82
N ASN A 633 -9.41 36.44 2.88
CA ASN A 633 -9.83 37.80 3.12
C ASN A 633 -11.15 37.83 3.91
N LEU A 634 -11.04 38.07 5.21
CA LEU A 634 -12.18 38.07 6.13
C LEU A 634 -13.21 39.16 5.86
N ASP A 635 -12.84 40.27 5.20
CA ASP A 635 -13.75 41.39 4.93
C ASP A 635 -14.81 41.02 3.89
N LEU A 636 -14.54 40.01 3.07
CA LEU A 636 -15.47 39.47 2.09
C LEU A 636 -16.43 38.43 2.70
N CYS A 637 -16.11 37.91 3.88
CA CYS A 637 -16.92 36.90 4.56
C CYS A 637 -18.03 37.55 5.40
N LYS A 638 -19.25 37.01 5.32
CA LYS A 638 -20.39 37.43 6.17
C LYS A 638 -20.93 36.27 6.99
N LYS A 639 -21.49 36.58 8.15
CA LYS A 639 -22.21 35.61 8.99
C LYS A 639 -23.69 35.95 9.02
N ASN A 640 -24.54 34.94 8.85
CA ASN A 640 -25.98 35.05 9.12
C ASN A 640 -26.45 33.82 9.92
N GLY A 641 -26.79 34.00 11.20
CA GLY A 641 -27.16 32.87 12.07
C GLY A 641 -26.05 31.82 12.15
N ASN A 642 -26.34 30.58 11.72
CA ASN A 642 -25.36 29.50 11.61
C ASN A 642 -24.71 29.37 10.23
N THR A 643 -24.96 30.32 9.33
CA THR A 643 -24.47 30.29 7.94
C THR A 643 -23.27 31.20 7.76
N LEU A 644 -22.18 30.65 7.22
CA LEU A 644 -21.08 31.41 6.63
C LEU A 644 -21.42 31.74 5.19
N ILE A 645 -21.29 33.01 4.80
CA ILE A 645 -21.33 33.45 3.41
C ILE A 645 -19.89 33.81 3.04
N ILE A 646 -19.31 33.10 2.08
CA ILE A 646 -17.91 33.23 1.67
C ILE A 646 -17.83 33.20 0.13
N PRO A 647 -17.03 34.07 -0.53
CA PRO A 647 -16.81 33.97 -1.96
C PRO A 647 -16.24 32.60 -2.36
N LYS A 648 -16.61 32.08 -3.54
CA LYS A 648 -16.11 30.79 -4.05
C LYS A 648 -14.58 30.73 -4.08
N GLU A 649 -13.94 31.78 -4.57
CA GLU A 649 -12.47 31.86 -4.66
C GLU A 649 -11.79 31.87 -3.29
N GLU A 650 -12.37 32.55 -2.30
CA GLU A 650 -11.86 32.55 -0.93
C GLU A 650 -12.01 31.17 -0.27
N LEU A 651 -13.11 30.46 -0.56
CA LEU A 651 -13.33 29.11 -0.05
C LEU A 651 -12.28 28.13 -0.60
N LYS A 652 -11.89 28.25 -1.87
CA LYS A 652 -10.88 27.39 -2.53
C LYS A 652 -9.47 27.53 -1.96
N ILE A 653 -9.16 28.62 -1.23
CA ILE A 653 -7.86 28.80 -0.57
C ILE A 653 -7.70 27.81 0.60
N ILE A 654 -8.81 27.39 1.20
CA ILE A 654 -8.84 26.49 2.36
C ILE A 654 -8.48 25.08 1.89
N ASN A 655 -7.52 24.47 2.60
CA ASN A 655 -7.13 23.06 2.43
C ASN A 655 -6.80 22.41 3.79
N GLU A 656 -6.59 21.10 3.82
CA GLU A 656 -6.28 20.34 5.05
C GLU A 656 -5.09 20.86 5.88
N ASN A 657 -4.13 21.55 5.27
CA ASN A 657 -2.94 22.08 5.93
C ASN A 657 -3.11 23.52 6.44
N SER A 658 -4.28 24.14 6.24
CA SER A 658 -4.55 25.54 6.61
C SER A 658 -4.23 25.89 8.07
N ILE A 659 -4.23 24.92 8.98
CA ILE A 659 -3.91 25.09 10.40
C ILE A 659 -2.63 24.35 10.86
N TYR A 660 -1.95 23.64 9.95
CA TYR A 660 -0.70 22.90 10.21
C TYR A 660 0.43 23.42 9.33
N PRO A 661 1.03 24.56 9.69
CA PRO A 661 2.15 25.08 8.91
C PRO A 661 3.36 24.15 8.88
N GLU A 662 3.42 23.17 9.77
CA GLU A 662 4.45 22.13 9.82
C GLU A 662 4.42 21.20 8.60
N ARG A 663 3.29 21.17 7.90
CA ARG A 663 3.06 20.34 6.70
C ARG A 663 3.12 21.13 5.39
N ALA A 664 3.25 22.44 5.49
CA ALA A 664 3.46 23.31 4.34
C ALA A 664 4.97 23.42 4.03
N PRO A 665 5.35 23.83 2.80
CA PRO A 665 6.74 24.11 2.46
C PRO A 665 7.40 25.03 3.50
N PHE A 666 8.62 24.69 3.91
CA PHE A 666 9.31 25.39 4.99
C PHE A 666 9.64 26.84 4.62
N ILE A 667 9.24 27.78 5.47
CA ILE A 667 9.51 29.21 5.30
C ILE A 667 10.61 29.61 6.27
N ALA A 668 11.83 29.83 5.76
CA ALA A 668 12.98 30.20 6.59
C ALA A 668 12.88 31.62 7.20
N ASP A 669 12.09 32.51 6.62
CA ASP A 669 11.94 33.89 7.09
C ASP A 669 10.90 33.98 8.22
N SER A 670 11.37 34.16 9.45
CA SER A 670 10.51 34.30 10.63
C SER A 670 9.58 35.54 10.61
N LYS A 671 9.81 36.52 9.73
CA LYS A 671 8.85 37.63 9.53
C LYS A 671 7.64 37.22 8.71
N LYS A 672 7.82 36.22 7.83
CA LYS A 672 6.75 35.68 6.98
C LYS A 672 5.98 34.56 7.68
N LYS A 673 6.63 33.82 8.58
CA LYS A 673 5.98 32.73 9.31
C LYS A 673 6.50 32.58 10.73
N ASP A 674 5.58 32.56 11.70
CA ASP A 674 5.85 32.18 13.08
C ASP A 674 5.31 30.76 13.34
N TYR A 675 6.21 29.77 13.46
CA TYR A 675 5.83 28.39 13.78
C TYR A 675 5.36 28.21 15.22
N LEU A 676 5.71 29.16 16.11
CA LEU A 676 5.37 29.18 17.53
C LEU A 676 4.26 30.19 17.86
N ASP A 677 3.45 30.57 16.87
CA ASP A 677 2.29 31.43 17.09
C ASP A 677 1.35 30.85 18.17
N MET A 678 1.08 31.65 19.20
CA MET A 678 0.30 31.20 20.35
C MET A 678 -1.17 30.95 20.03
N ASN A 679 -1.74 31.58 19.00
CA ASN A 679 -3.11 31.29 18.57
C ASN A 679 -3.21 29.92 17.90
N SER A 680 -2.24 29.59 17.04
CA SER A 680 -2.08 28.25 16.45
C SER A 680 -1.89 27.20 17.55
N ILE A 681 -1.00 27.43 18.53
CA ILE A 681 -0.77 26.52 19.67
C ILE A 681 -2.05 26.35 20.51
N LYS A 682 -2.84 27.42 20.71
CA LYS A 682 -4.13 27.33 21.40
C LYS A 682 -5.11 26.44 20.63
N LEU A 683 -5.24 26.67 19.32
CA LEU A 683 -6.15 25.92 18.46
C LEU A 683 -5.81 24.42 18.44
N MET A 684 -4.53 24.08 18.23
CA MET A 684 -4.09 22.69 18.20
C MET A 684 -4.25 22.00 19.57
N SER A 685 -3.99 22.71 20.68
CA SER A 685 -4.08 22.12 22.03
C SER A 685 -5.48 21.62 22.36
N ALA A 686 -6.52 22.23 21.78
CA ALA A 686 -7.91 21.85 21.99
C ALA A 686 -8.30 20.54 21.26
N GLY A 687 -7.44 20.01 20.37
CA GLY A 687 -7.63 18.70 19.75
C GLY A 687 -7.11 17.53 20.60
N TYR A 688 -6.22 17.80 21.56
CA TYR A 688 -5.62 16.79 22.43
C TYR A 688 -6.29 16.75 23.80
N SER A 689 -6.21 15.60 24.46
CA SER A 689 -6.69 15.46 25.84
C SER A 689 -5.80 16.23 26.84
N GLY A 690 -6.43 16.87 27.84
CA GLY A 690 -5.76 17.56 28.95
C GLY A 690 -5.59 19.08 28.80
N ASN A 691 -5.16 19.76 29.87
CA ASN A 691 -4.94 21.22 29.88
C ASN A 691 -3.50 21.59 29.46
N ASN A 692 -3.14 21.26 28.22
CA ASN A 692 -1.76 21.37 27.74
C ASN A 692 -1.34 22.82 27.38
N PHE A 693 -2.31 23.69 27.07
CA PHE A 693 -2.05 25.05 26.57
C PHE A 693 -1.25 25.92 27.54
N ASN A 694 -1.61 25.90 28.83
CA ASN A 694 -0.97 26.76 29.84
C ASN A 694 0.51 26.41 30.04
N PHE A 695 0.85 25.12 29.94
CA PHE A 695 2.23 24.65 29.99
C PHE A 695 2.99 25.13 28.74
N ALA A 696 2.47 24.88 27.54
CA ALA A 696 3.09 25.32 26.29
C ALA A 696 3.30 26.83 26.27
N LYS A 697 2.31 27.62 26.69
CA LYS A 697 2.39 29.08 26.77
C LYS A 697 3.56 29.55 27.64
N LYS A 698 3.79 28.92 28.81
CA LYS A 698 4.90 29.26 29.71
C LYS A 698 6.24 28.87 29.10
N LEU A 699 6.35 27.63 28.58
CA LEU A 699 7.57 27.10 28.00
C LEU A 699 8.02 27.91 26.77
N ILE A 700 7.12 28.11 25.81
CA ILE A 700 7.40 28.84 24.58
C ILE A 700 7.63 30.33 24.86
N GLY A 701 6.88 30.94 25.77
CA GLY A 701 7.11 32.32 26.19
C GLY A 701 8.50 32.51 26.81
N HIS A 702 8.95 31.57 27.64
CA HIS A 702 10.31 31.58 28.20
C HIS A 702 11.37 31.43 27.11
N TYR A 703 11.20 30.47 26.20
CA TYR A 703 12.08 30.25 25.05
C TYR A 703 12.23 31.53 24.19
N GLN A 704 11.12 32.12 23.74
CA GLN A 704 11.15 33.31 22.88
C GLN A 704 11.82 34.51 23.57
N ALA A 705 11.54 34.72 24.87
CA ALA A 705 12.19 35.77 25.64
C ALA A 705 13.72 35.57 25.75
N HIS A 706 14.16 34.34 26.05
CA HIS A 706 15.58 34.03 26.20
C HIS A 706 16.35 34.03 24.87
N ILE A 707 15.72 33.66 23.76
CA ILE A 707 16.30 33.80 22.42
C ILE A 707 16.54 35.27 22.08
N LEU A 708 15.60 36.16 22.42
CA LEU A 708 15.72 37.60 22.21
C LEU A 708 16.80 38.23 23.10
N LEU A 709 16.82 37.88 24.40
CA LEU A 709 17.83 38.36 25.36
C LEU A 709 19.26 37.99 24.95
N ASN A 710 19.43 36.87 24.24
CA ASN A 710 20.73 36.37 23.80
C ASN A 710 20.99 36.60 22.30
N LYS A 711 20.33 37.58 21.65
CA LYS A 711 20.45 37.83 20.20
C LYS A 711 21.91 37.98 19.70
N GLU A 712 22.78 38.55 20.51
CA GLU A 712 24.20 38.76 20.20
C GLU A 712 25.11 37.61 20.70
N LYS A 713 24.55 36.55 21.29
CA LYS A 713 25.29 35.42 21.89
C LYS A 713 24.78 34.08 21.32
N PRO A 714 25.19 33.70 20.09
CA PRO A 714 24.71 32.48 19.41
C PRO A 714 24.83 31.20 20.25
N ALA A 715 25.93 31.01 20.97
CA ALA A 715 26.14 29.83 21.82
C ALA A 715 25.08 29.72 22.95
N ARG A 716 24.66 30.86 23.53
CA ARG A 716 23.60 30.90 24.55
C ARG A 716 22.22 30.68 23.94
N GLN A 717 21.96 31.17 22.73
CA GLN A 717 20.71 30.87 22.03
C GLN A 717 20.54 29.37 21.79
N VAL A 718 21.62 28.68 21.39
CA VAL A 718 21.61 27.23 21.21
C VAL A 718 21.39 26.46 22.51
N GLU A 719 21.95 26.91 23.64
CA GLU A 719 21.65 26.32 24.95
C GLU A 719 20.15 26.40 25.26
N VAL A 720 19.54 27.57 25.03
CA VAL A 720 18.09 27.78 25.22
C VAL A 720 17.26 26.86 24.30
N MET A 721 17.65 26.70 23.03
CA MET A 721 16.98 25.77 22.09
C MET A 721 17.01 24.34 22.60
N TYR A 722 18.20 23.87 23.02
CA TYR A 722 18.41 22.53 23.54
C TYR A 722 17.60 22.28 24.83
N ASP A 723 17.71 23.19 25.81
CA ASP A 723 17.02 23.06 27.10
C ASP A 723 15.50 23.07 26.93
N THR A 724 14.99 23.86 25.99
CA THR A 724 13.54 23.93 25.71
C THR A 724 13.03 22.62 25.12
N LEU A 725 13.74 22.00 24.18
CA LEU A 725 13.37 20.68 23.63
C LEU A 725 13.26 19.63 24.74
N HIS A 726 14.23 19.58 25.66
CA HIS A 726 14.25 18.63 26.77
C HIS A 726 13.21 18.93 27.85
N ALA A 727 12.70 20.16 27.90
CA ALA A 727 11.67 20.58 28.84
C ALA A 727 10.25 20.24 28.37
N ILE A 728 10.01 19.86 27.11
CA ILE A 728 8.69 19.49 26.60
C ILE A 728 8.19 18.23 27.32
N LYS A 729 7.01 18.33 27.95
CA LYS A 729 6.33 17.24 28.68
C LYS A 729 4.82 17.38 28.49
N GLY A 730 4.05 16.33 28.79
CA GLY A 730 2.58 16.36 28.80
C GLY A 730 1.96 15.19 28.05
N ASN A 731 0.76 15.41 27.48
CA ASN A 731 0.12 14.45 26.57
C ASN A 731 1.11 14.09 25.43
N PRO A 732 1.41 12.80 25.18
CA PRO A 732 2.40 12.39 24.19
C PRO A 732 2.19 12.97 22.80
N GLY A 733 0.95 12.97 22.30
CA GLY A 733 0.59 13.55 21.00
C GLY A 733 0.82 15.06 20.94
N PHE A 734 0.36 15.80 21.95
CA PHE A 734 0.56 17.25 22.01
C PHE A 734 2.05 17.61 22.18
N ALA A 735 2.78 16.85 22.98
CA ALA A 735 4.21 17.03 23.18
C ALA A 735 4.97 16.86 21.86
N LYS A 736 4.66 15.82 21.08
CA LYS A 736 5.22 15.61 19.73
C LYS A 736 4.89 16.74 18.76
N HIS A 737 3.66 17.25 18.79
CA HIS A 737 3.28 18.41 17.98
C HIS A 737 4.07 19.66 18.36
N LEU A 738 4.20 19.94 19.66
CA LEU A 738 4.97 21.09 20.15
C LEU A 738 6.47 20.94 19.82
N GLU A 739 7.00 19.72 19.91
CA GLU A 739 8.37 19.37 19.53
C GLU A 739 8.61 19.66 18.03
N LEU A 740 7.72 19.21 17.15
CA LEU A 740 7.78 19.48 15.71
C LEU A 740 7.80 21.00 15.42
N LYS A 741 6.87 21.76 16.02
CA LYS A 741 6.84 23.23 15.89
C LYS A 741 8.14 23.89 16.34
N LEU A 742 8.67 23.47 17.48
CA LEU A 742 9.91 24.01 18.02
C LEU A 742 11.11 23.68 17.12
N GLN A 743 11.18 22.47 16.54
CA GLN A 743 12.25 22.10 15.60
C GLN A 743 12.25 22.97 14.34
N LEU A 744 11.07 23.38 13.85
CA LEU A 744 10.95 24.30 12.71
C LEU A 744 11.37 25.73 13.06
N ASP A 745 10.99 26.24 14.25
CA ASP A 745 11.48 27.55 14.70
C ASP A 745 13.00 27.53 14.92
N ILE A 746 13.54 26.47 15.52
CA ILE A 746 14.99 26.27 15.68
C ILE A 746 15.69 26.34 14.31
N GLN A 747 15.14 25.70 13.28
CA GLN A 747 15.65 25.83 11.90
C GLN A 747 15.60 27.26 11.38
N GLN A 748 14.49 28.00 11.59
CA GLN A 748 14.40 29.41 11.19
C GLN A 748 15.46 30.28 11.88
N LYS A 749 15.81 30.00 13.14
CA LYS A 749 16.82 30.77 13.90
C LYS A 749 18.25 30.33 13.58
N LEU A 750 18.52 29.03 13.43
CA LEU A 750 19.87 28.50 13.22
C LEU A 750 20.44 28.87 11.86
N ARG A 751 19.66 28.80 10.79
CA ARG A 751 20.13 29.10 9.42
C ARG A 751 20.81 30.47 9.29
N PRO A 752 20.21 31.60 9.70
CA PRO A 752 20.87 32.89 9.62
C PRO A 752 22.07 33.03 10.57
N ILE A 753 22.09 32.32 11.70
CA ILE A 753 23.26 32.29 12.60
C ILE A 753 24.43 31.60 11.89
N ILE A 754 24.19 30.42 11.32
CA ILE A 754 25.22 29.61 10.63
C ILE A 754 25.82 30.38 9.45
N LEU A 755 24.97 31.01 8.62
CA LEU A 755 25.44 31.78 7.47
C LEU A 755 26.37 32.94 7.85
N LYS A 756 26.20 33.52 9.06
CA LYS A 756 27.11 34.56 9.58
C LYS A 756 28.41 34.00 10.18
N LEU A 757 28.39 32.75 10.64
CA LEU A 757 29.53 32.10 11.32
C LEU A 757 30.48 31.41 10.33
N ILE A 758 30.07 31.20 9.09
CA ILE A 758 30.95 30.68 8.03
C ILE A 758 31.80 31.83 7.51
N THR A 759 33.11 31.72 7.71
CA THR A 759 34.08 32.79 7.41
C THR A 759 34.95 32.47 6.19
N VAL A 760 34.92 31.23 5.71
CA VAL A 760 35.65 30.82 4.50
C VAL A 760 34.80 31.13 3.27
N GLU A 761 35.27 32.05 2.43
CA GLU A 761 34.53 32.59 1.28
C GLU A 761 34.06 31.49 0.30
N GLU A 762 34.95 30.54 -0.03
CA GLU A 762 34.63 29.38 -0.88
C GLU A 762 33.47 28.53 -0.35
N LEU A 763 33.33 28.47 0.98
CA LEU A 763 32.29 27.68 1.66
C LEU A 763 30.97 28.45 1.82
N GLN A 764 30.97 29.78 1.63
CA GLN A 764 29.76 30.59 1.68
C GLN A 764 28.92 30.41 0.41
N VAL A 765 29.57 30.22 -0.74
CA VAL A 765 28.90 30.04 -2.03
C VAL A 765 28.02 28.79 -1.99
N GLY A 766 26.71 28.96 -2.25
CA GLY A 766 25.75 27.85 -2.29
C GLY A 766 25.31 27.31 -0.92
N MET A 767 25.88 27.77 0.20
CA MET A 767 25.56 27.24 1.54
C MET A 767 24.08 27.35 1.91
N LYS A 768 23.43 28.45 1.51
CA LYS A 768 21.99 28.64 1.73
C LYS A 768 21.16 27.53 1.06
N GLY A 769 21.53 27.15 -0.16
CA GLY A 769 20.89 26.05 -0.90
C GLY A 769 21.18 24.71 -0.24
N LYS A 770 22.43 24.47 0.17
CA LYS A 770 22.85 23.23 0.85
C LYS A 770 22.11 23.00 2.17
N LEU A 771 21.98 24.03 3.01
CA LEU A 771 21.18 23.96 4.25
C LEU A 771 19.69 23.66 3.98
N ALA A 772 19.13 24.20 2.89
CA ALA A 772 17.76 23.89 2.51
C ALA A 772 17.62 22.44 2.04
N GLN A 773 18.50 21.95 1.19
CA GLN A 773 18.48 20.58 0.69
C GLN A 773 18.70 19.55 1.81
N ALA A 774 19.65 19.79 2.72
CA ALA A 774 19.89 18.92 3.87
C ALA A 774 18.68 18.90 4.83
N TYR A 775 17.99 20.03 5.00
CA TYR A 775 16.74 20.07 5.75
C TYR A 775 15.65 19.21 5.09
N GLU A 776 15.41 19.35 3.78
CA GLU A 776 14.42 18.53 3.08
C GLU A 776 14.75 17.03 3.19
N ALA A 777 16.04 16.68 3.06
CA ALA A 777 16.51 15.31 3.25
C ALA A 777 16.26 14.81 4.69
N ALA A 778 16.57 15.62 5.71
CA ALA A 778 16.34 15.27 7.10
C ALA A 778 14.85 15.18 7.45
N VAL A 779 13.99 16.00 6.86
CA VAL A 779 12.53 15.88 7.00
C VAL A 779 12.02 14.59 6.37
N LYS A 780 12.45 14.28 5.14
CA LYS A 780 12.09 13.05 4.42
C LYS A 780 12.49 11.78 5.20
N LEU A 781 13.66 11.80 5.84
CA LEU A 781 14.17 10.70 6.67
C LEU A 781 13.68 10.75 8.13
N ASP A 782 12.89 11.78 8.49
CA ASP A 782 12.39 12.01 9.85
C ASP A 782 13.53 12.08 10.91
N ARG A 783 14.60 12.80 10.54
CA ARG A 783 15.84 13.04 11.29
C ARG A 783 16.15 14.53 11.49
N LEU A 784 15.12 15.39 11.44
CA LEU A 784 15.30 16.83 11.62
C LEU A 784 15.93 17.18 12.98
N ASN A 785 15.58 16.44 14.02
CA ASN A 785 16.18 16.60 15.35
C ASN A 785 17.70 16.37 15.33
N ASP A 786 18.15 15.33 14.63
CA ASP A 786 19.56 14.94 14.55
C ASP A 786 20.36 15.99 13.76
N LEU A 787 19.81 16.45 12.63
CA LEU A 787 20.35 17.60 11.89
C LEU A 787 20.47 18.84 12.79
N ASN A 788 19.39 19.20 13.50
CA ASN A 788 19.38 20.34 14.42
C ASN A 788 20.48 20.24 15.47
N HIS A 789 20.74 19.05 16.04
CA HIS A 789 21.80 18.87 17.02
C HIS A 789 23.20 19.09 16.45
N VAL A 790 23.49 18.61 15.23
CA VAL A 790 24.78 18.88 14.56
C VAL A 790 24.94 20.38 14.26
N LEU A 791 23.88 21.03 13.78
CA LEU A 791 23.88 22.47 13.53
C LEU A 791 24.12 23.29 14.81
N MET A 792 23.42 22.95 15.89
CA MET A 792 23.61 23.52 17.22
C MET A 792 25.05 23.33 17.72
N ARG A 793 25.62 22.14 17.51
CA ARG A 793 27.01 21.83 17.87
C ARG A 793 28.00 22.72 17.13
N PHE A 794 27.81 22.90 15.83
CA PHE A 794 28.63 23.78 15.01
C PHE A 794 28.61 25.22 15.54
N VAL A 795 27.42 25.76 15.85
CA VAL A 795 27.28 27.14 16.36
C VAL A 795 28.04 27.37 17.67
N LYS A 796 28.17 26.34 18.52
CA LYS A 796 28.98 26.42 19.76
C LYS A 796 30.49 26.50 19.49
N ASN A 797 30.97 26.01 18.34
CA ASN A 797 32.39 26.03 17.98
C ASN A 797 32.62 26.12 16.45
N PRO A 798 32.48 27.31 15.83
CA PRO A 798 32.47 27.48 14.37
C PRO A 798 33.87 27.62 13.74
N VAL A 799 34.90 26.99 14.30
CA VAL A 799 36.27 27.02 13.76
C VAL A 799 36.35 26.40 12.35
N ASN A 800 37.35 26.78 11.56
CA ASN A 800 37.49 26.36 10.16
C ASN A 800 37.41 24.84 9.94
N THR A 801 37.98 24.02 10.86
CA THR A 801 37.89 22.56 10.79
C THR A 801 36.45 22.06 10.89
N ASN A 802 35.65 22.70 11.76
CA ASN A 802 34.25 22.37 11.96
C ASN A 802 33.37 22.93 10.83
N GLN A 803 33.78 24.00 10.14
CA GLN A 803 33.10 24.48 8.92
C GLN A 803 33.20 23.43 7.80
N LYS A 804 34.37 22.81 7.60
CA LYS A 804 34.55 21.72 6.63
C LYS A 804 33.75 20.48 7.02
N ALA A 805 33.86 20.05 8.28
CA ALA A 805 33.11 18.89 8.79
C ALA A 805 31.59 19.09 8.69
N LEU A 806 31.09 20.31 8.92
CA LEU A 806 29.68 20.63 8.72
C LEU A 806 29.26 20.42 7.26
N ILE A 807 30.06 20.87 6.30
CA ILE A 807 29.71 20.76 4.88
C ILE A 807 29.69 19.31 4.42
N GLU A 808 30.69 18.53 4.83
CA GLU A 808 30.73 17.09 4.57
C GLU A 808 29.48 16.39 5.15
N TYR A 809 29.12 16.69 6.39
CA TYR A 809 27.90 16.18 7.01
C TYR A 809 26.63 16.57 6.23
N LEU A 810 26.51 17.82 5.78
CA LEU A 810 25.35 18.27 5.00
C LEU A 810 25.29 17.57 3.63
N ASP A 811 26.42 17.34 2.98
CA ASP A 811 26.48 16.59 1.72
C ASP A 811 26.09 15.13 1.91
N ASN A 812 26.53 14.50 3.00
CA ASN A 812 26.09 13.15 3.36
C ASN A 812 24.59 13.10 3.65
N CYS A 813 24.06 14.09 4.38
CA CYS A 813 22.62 14.21 4.64
C CYS A 813 21.81 14.29 3.33
N ILE A 814 22.22 15.13 2.38
CA ILE A 814 21.58 15.26 1.06
C ILE A 814 21.65 13.93 0.30
N LYS A 815 22.81 13.26 0.31
CA LYS A 815 23.01 11.97 -0.35
C LYS A 815 22.08 10.89 0.22
N TYR A 816 21.99 10.78 1.54
CA TYR A 816 21.08 9.84 2.20
C TYR A 816 19.61 10.10 1.84
N GLY A 817 19.19 11.38 1.80
CA GLY A 817 17.84 11.75 1.38
C GLY A 817 17.54 11.41 -0.09
N ALA A 818 18.54 11.53 -0.98
CA ALA A 818 18.42 11.15 -2.38
C ALA A 818 18.33 9.63 -2.58
N SER A 819 19.07 8.84 -1.80
CA SER A 819 19.05 7.37 -1.85
C SER A 819 17.75 6.74 -1.33
N ALA A 820 17.01 7.45 -0.47
CA ALA A 820 15.73 7.01 0.08
C ALA A 820 14.59 7.07 -0.97
N THR A 821 14.61 6.16 -1.93
CA THR A 821 13.65 6.18 -3.05
C THR A 821 12.32 5.52 -2.72
N ASP A 822 12.25 4.67 -1.70
CA ASP A 822 11.08 3.93 -1.20
C ASP A 822 11.19 3.75 0.32
N TYR A 823 10.16 3.20 0.96
CA TYR A 823 10.09 3.07 2.41
C TYR A 823 11.21 2.21 3.02
N ASN A 824 11.61 1.12 2.35
CA ASN A 824 12.66 0.24 2.87
C ASN A 824 14.04 0.90 2.78
N THR A 825 14.32 1.56 1.65
CA THR A 825 15.56 2.33 1.50
C THR A 825 15.58 3.50 2.48
N ALA A 826 14.46 4.20 2.67
CA ALA A 826 14.35 5.28 3.66
C ALA A 826 14.63 4.84 5.10
N LYS A 827 14.18 3.65 5.53
CA LYS A 827 14.55 3.10 6.84
C LYS A 827 16.06 2.91 6.99
N VAL A 828 16.71 2.37 5.97
CA VAL A 828 18.17 2.15 5.99
C VAL A 828 18.91 3.48 6.03
N GLU A 829 18.54 4.42 5.17
CA GLU A 829 19.21 5.71 5.07
C GLU A 829 18.92 6.62 6.27
N SER A 830 17.74 6.52 6.89
CA SER A 830 17.41 7.19 8.15
C SER A 830 18.36 6.77 9.28
N LEU A 831 18.68 5.48 9.38
CA LEU A 831 19.62 4.98 10.38
C LEU A 831 21.07 5.36 10.05
N ALA A 832 21.43 5.35 8.76
CA ALA A 832 22.75 5.81 8.33
C ALA A 832 22.95 7.29 8.72
N LEU A 833 21.96 8.14 8.45
CA LEU A 833 21.99 9.54 8.84
C LEU A 833 22.04 9.73 10.37
N LEU A 834 21.35 8.90 11.16
CA LEU A 834 21.48 8.93 12.63
C LEU A 834 22.93 8.68 13.07
N LYS A 835 23.57 7.62 12.54
CA LYS A 835 24.96 7.28 12.85
C LYS A 835 25.92 8.38 12.44
N GLU A 836 25.74 8.91 11.23
CA GLU A 836 26.50 10.03 10.70
C GLU A 836 26.34 11.28 11.57
N SER A 837 25.13 11.57 12.05
CA SER A 837 24.85 12.72 12.92
C SER A 837 25.55 12.59 14.26
N HIS A 838 25.57 11.40 14.86
CA HIS A 838 26.30 11.14 16.10
C HIS A 838 27.82 11.29 15.92
N GLN A 839 28.36 10.77 14.81
CA GLN A 839 29.78 10.90 14.48
C GLN A 839 30.18 12.36 14.25
N ALA A 840 29.39 13.12 13.49
CA ALA A 840 29.61 14.55 13.27
C ALA A 840 29.53 15.34 14.59
N TYR A 841 28.54 15.04 15.44
CA TYR A 841 28.38 15.68 16.74
C TYR A 841 29.58 15.43 17.67
N GLY A 842 30.08 14.18 17.73
CA GLY A 842 31.22 13.79 18.56
C GLY A 842 32.57 14.33 18.06
N SER A 843 32.75 14.38 16.74
CA SER A 843 34.00 14.80 16.09
C SER A 843 34.23 16.32 16.10
N MET A 844 33.19 17.15 16.21
CA MET A 844 33.35 18.60 16.39
C MET A 844 33.79 18.90 17.83
N PRO A 845 35.05 19.29 18.11
CA PRO A 845 35.58 19.43 19.47
C PRO A 845 34.82 20.46 20.33
N LYS A 846 34.73 20.23 21.65
CA LYS A 846 34.29 21.26 22.62
C LYS A 846 35.42 22.32 22.70
N ARG A 847 35.09 23.61 22.69
CA ARG A 847 36.09 24.66 22.97
C ARG A 847 36.68 24.39 24.37
N ALA A 848 38.00 24.28 24.48
CA ALA A 848 38.66 24.18 25.78
C ALA A 848 38.32 25.44 26.59
N HIS A 849 37.56 25.27 27.67
CA HIS A 849 37.20 26.37 28.56
C HIS A 849 38.37 26.58 29.53
N ASN A 850 39.04 27.73 29.47
CA ASN A 850 39.71 28.23 30.67
C ASN A 850 38.59 28.56 31.68
N PRO A 851 38.62 28.02 32.91
CA PRO A 851 37.53 28.18 33.85
C PRO A 851 37.48 29.63 34.35
N MET A 852 36.40 30.35 34.04
CA MET A 852 35.99 31.52 34.82
C MET A 852 35.22 31.05 36.06
N LEU A 853 35.44 31.75 37.16
CA LEU A 853 34.94 31.49 38.51
C LEU A 853 33.52 30.93 38.59
N LYS A 854 33.40 29.92 39.47
CA LYS A 854 32.16 29.30 39.96
C LYS A 854 31.05 30.32 40.22
N LEU A 855 29.93 30.15 39.52
CA LEU A 855 28.60 30.56 39.98
C LEU A 855 27.63 29.41 39.69
N GLY A 856 27.09 28.83 40.77
CA GLY A 856 25.95 27.90 40.76
C GLY A 856 26.28 26.45 40.39
N ALA A 857 25.68 25.51 41.13
CA ALA A 857 25.83 24.08 40.90
C ALA A 857 25.44 23.67 39.47
N PRO A 858 26.13 22.68 38.87
CA PRO A 858 25.73 22.13 37.59
C PRO A 858 24.39 21.40 37.76
N VAL A 859 23.34 21.92 37.14
CA VAL A 859 22.08 21.21 36.98
C VAL A 859 22.11 20.54 35.63
N LEU A 860 21.98 19.21 35.67
CA LEU A 860 21.78 18.24 34.58
C LEU A 860 23.04 17.65 33.92
N LYS A 861 23.15 16.33 34.11
CA LYS A 861 24.02 15.43 33.36
C LYS A 861 23.74 15.54 31.86
N GLN A 862 24.79 15.40 31.06
CA GLN A 862 24.72 15.18 29.62
C GLN A 862 24.15 13.78 29.35
N ASP A 863 22.83 13.62 29.35
CA ASP A 863 22.17 12.34 29.06
C ASP A 863 22.13 12.02 27.54
N TRP A 864 23.22 12.28 26.82
CA TRP A 864 23.48 11.60 25.53
C TRP A 864 24.22 10.27 25.75
N GLU A 865 24.79 10.05 26.94
CA GLU A 865 25.59 8.86 27.25
C GLU A 865 24.78 7.76 27.99
N ASP A 866 23.62 8.07 28.59
CA ASP A 866 22.91 7.16 29.52
C ASP A 866 21.60 6.54 29.00
N VAL A 867 21.20 6.79 27.74
CA VAL A 867 20.19 5.95 27.07
C VAL A 867 20.81 5.45 25.78
N ASP A 868 21.07 4.16 25.73
CA ASP A 868 21.56 3.49 24.54
C ASP A 868 20.41 3.36 23.51
N VAL A 869 19.92 4.52 23.03
CA VAL A 869 18.88 4.64 22.01
C VAL A 869 19.35 3.95 20.73
N LEU A 870 20.66 3.95 20.48
CA LEU A 870 21.29 3.16 19.41
C LEU A 870 21.08 1.67 19.64
N THR A 871 21.42 1.11 20.80
CA THR A 871 21.18 -0.32 21.07
C THR A 871 19.70 -0.66 21.20
N LEU A 872 18.84 0.24 21.68
CA LEU A 872 17.39 0.00 21.77
C LEU A 872 16.73 0.05 20.39
N GLN A 873 17.12 0.98 19.52
CA GLN A 873 16.67 1.06 18.13
C GLN A 873 17.33 -0.01 17.27
N GLU A 874 18.58 -0.39 17.51
CA GLU A 874 19.26 -1.53 16.88
C GLU A 874 18.64 -2.85 17.33
N GLN A 875 18.29 -3.03 18.61
CA GLN A 875 17.55 -4.20 19.10
C GLN A 875 16.12 -4.24 18.55
N GLN A 876 15.42 -3.11 18.47
CA GLN A 876 14.11 -3.04 17.81
C GLN A 876 14.23 -3.28 16.30
N LEU A 877 15.28 -2.80 15.64
CA LEU A 877 15.56 -3.12 14.24
C LEU A 877 16.01 -4.55 14.08
N GLU A 878 16.64 -5.16 15.07
CA GLU A 878 17.10 -6.54 15.04
C GLU A 878 15.96 -7.50 15.38
N GLU A 879 14.97 -7.08 16.16
CA GLU A 879 13.66 -7.73 16.34
C GLU A 879 12.77 -7.57 15.10
N GLN A 880 12.69 -6.37 14.52
CA GLN A 880 12.02 -6.15 13.24
C GLN A 880 12.75 -6.86 12.10
N ARG A 881 14.09 -6.90 12.09
CA ARG A 881 14.89 -7.76 11.21
C ARG A 881 14.67 -9.23 11.54
N LYS A 882 14.40 -9.66 12.78
CA LYS A 882 14.09 -11.07 13.07
C LYS A 882 12.74 -11.50 12.46
N ASP A 883 11.78 -10.59 12.40
CA ASP A 883 10.50 -10.78 11.70
C ASP A 883 10.65 -10.66 10.17
N VAL A 884 11.45 -9.71 9.70
CA VAL A 884 11.75 -9.43 8.29
C VAL A 884 12.67 -10.50 7.66
N LEU A 885 13.68 -11.02 8.37
CA LEU A 885 14.56 -12.13 7.96
C LEU A 885 13.83 -13.49 7.92
N SER A 886 12.56 -13.56 8.32
CA SER A 886 11.71 -14.73 8.04
C SER A 886 11.05 -14.68 6.66
N PHE A 887 11.03 -13.52 5.98
CA PHE A 887 10.36 -13.34 4.69
C PHE A 887 11.15 -12.56 3.62
N SER A 888 12.01 -11.59 3.95
CA SER A 888 12.60 -10.61 3.02
C SER A 888 13.98 -10.94 2.43
N ASP A 889 14.73 -11.90 2.98
CA ASP A 889 16.09 -12.23 2.50
C ASP A 889 16.14 -12.78 1.06
N SER A 890 14.97 -12.99 0.44
CA SER A 890 14.84 -13.46 -0.95
C SER A 890 14.83 -12.35 -2.02
N VAL A 891 14.93 -11.05 -1.68
CA VAL A 891 14.77 -9.98 -2.69
C VAL A 891 16.04 -9.18 -2.97
N VAL A 892 17.03 -9.12 -2.07
CA VAL A 892 18.19 -8.23 -2.25
C VAL A 892 19.38 -8.87 -3.00
N LYS A 893 19.45 -10.20 -3.15
CA LYS A 893 20.54 -10.86 -3.92
C LYS A 893 20.20 -11.25 -5.36
N SER A 894 19.02 -10.89 -5.88
CA SER A 894 18.66 -11.09 -7.30
C SER A 894 18.91 -9.86 -8.19
N GLN A 895 19.43 -8.75 -7.64
CA GLN A 895 19.72 -7.53 -8.40
C GLN A 895 21.10 -7.51 -9.08
N GLU A 896 22.00 -8.45 -8.81
CA GLU A 896 23.33 -8.50 -9.47
C GLU A 896 23.45 -9.47 -10.65
N SER A 897 22.39 -10.16 -11.07
CA SER A 897 22.44 -11.12 -12.20
C SER A 897 21.55 -10.83 -13.40
N VAL A 898 21.02 -9.61 -13.54
CA VAL A 898 20.37 -9.15 -14.79
C VAL A 898 21.22 -8.06 -15.46
N LYS A 899 22.44 -8.44 -15.86
CA LYS A 899 23.23 -7.72 -16.87
C LYS A 899 23.82 -8.74 -17.82
N SER A 900 23.05 -9.13 -18.83
CA SER A 900 23.50 -9.41 -20.21
C SER A 900 22.45 -10.19 -21.00
N LEU A 901 21.66 -9.49 -21.82
CA LEU A 901 21.15 -10.00 -23.10
C LEU A 901 21.09 -8.82 -24.09
N PRO A 902 21.25 -9.07 -25.40
CA PRO A 902 22.00 -8.22 -26.31
C PRO A 902 21.19 -7.03 -26.87
N LYS A 903 21.89 -5.90 -27.03
CA LYS A 903 21.44 -4.76 -27.83
C LYS A 903 21.23 -5.20 -29.28
N ASN A 904 20.06 -4.96 -29.85
CA ASN A 904 19.91 -4.69 -31.28
C ASN A 904 18.67 -3.83 -31.54
N ASN A 905 18.90 -2.82 -32.39
CA ASN A 905 17.96 -1.94 -33.10
C ASN A 905 17.16 -0.92 -32.26
N VAL A 906 17.87 0.12 -31.79
CA VAL A 906 17.28 1.45 -31.58
C VAL A 906 17.59 2.27 -32.83
N VAL A 907 16.57 2.65 -33.57
CA VAL A 907 16.64 3.72 -34.58
C VAL A 907 16.69 5.04 -33.81
N GLU A 908 17.75 5.82 -34.01
CA GLU A 908 17.89 7.17 -33.47
C GLU A 908 16.79 8.07 -34.06
N ILE A 909 15.96 8.65 -33.20
CA ILE A 909 15.10 9.78 -33.56
C ILE A 909 15.80 11.05 -33.06
N GLU A 910 16.28 11.86 -34.00
CA GLU A 910 16.86 13.17 -33.75
C GLU A 910 15.84 14.11 -33.08
N THR A 911 16.30 14.79 -32.03
CA THR A 911 15.54 15.83 -31.32
C THR A 911 15.56 17.12 -32.14
N ASN A 912 14.48 17.39 -32.88
CA ASN A 912 14.31 18.67 -33.57
C ASN A 912 13.72 19.75 -32.65
N LYS A 913 14.59 20.72 -32.33
CA LYS A 913 14.40 22.18 -32.24
C LYS A 913 13.00 22.74 -31.93
N MET A 914 12.90 23.48 -30.82
CA MET A 914 11.90 24.53 -30.61
C MET A 914 11.92 25.58 -31.74
N PRO A 915 10.75 26.08 -32.17
CA PRO A 915 10.56 27.43 -32.65
C PRO A 915 9.83 28.31 -31.61
N PRO A 916 9.86 29.65 -31.79
CA PRO A 916 9.65 30.63 -30.74
C PRO A 916 8.19 31.09 -30.59
N ASP A 917 7.98 31.83 -29.50
CA ASP A 917 6.79 32.63 -29.20
C ASP A 917 6.23 33.37 -30.41
N ASP A 918 4.91 33.30 -30.59
CA ASP A 918 4.10 34.42 -31.09
C ASP A 918 2.64 34.27 -30.68
N GLU A 919 2.04 35.41 -30.37
CA GLU A 919 0.67 35.65 -29.90
C GLU A 919 -0.40 35.02 -30.82
N LEU A 920 -1.48 34.48 -30.23
CA LEU A 920 -2.82 34.57 -30.82
C LEU A 920 -3.91 34.30 -29.76
N THR A 921 -4.72 35.34 -29.55
CA THR A 921 -6.00 35.37 -28.85
C THR A 921 -7.04 34.52 -29.58
N PHE A 922 -8.01 33.92 -28.86
CA PHE A 922 -9.46 34.17 -29.03
C PHE A 922 -10.31 33.31 -28.06
N LYS A 923 -11.41 33.93 -27.61
CA LYS A 923 -12.67 33.41 -27.02
C LYS A 923 -12.98 31.96 -27.44
N VAL A 924 -13.42 31.04 -26.60
CA VAL A 924 -14.43 31.04 -25.51
C VAL A 924 -13.91 30.24 -24.33
#